data_AF-A0A3D1EZG3-F1
#
_entry.id   AF-A0A3D1EZG3-F1
#
_cell.length_a   1.000
_cell.length_b   1.000
_cell.length_c   1.000
_cell.angle_alpha   90.00
_cell.angle_beta   90.00
_cell.angle_gamma   90.00
#
_symmetry.space_group_name_H-M   'P 1'
#
loop_
_entity.id
_entity.type
_entity.pdbx_description
1 polymer ?
#
loop_
_entity_poly.entity_id
_entity_poly.type
_entity_poly.pdbx_seq_one_letter_code
_entity_poly.pdbx_strand_id
1 'polypeptide(L)'
;MLELSMSLDEDLGIDSIKRVEILSTLQEKMPEAPAIKPDDLSSLHTLQQIVDFLDANLAPTATTSAPTPQAAPTSNEAVCLSGVSEVLLEVIAEKTGYPTEMLELSMSLDEDLGIDSIKRVEILSSLQEKMPEAPPIKPDDLSSLQTLQQIVDFLEKNGPFVTAPSQQLIDADSVMALHSSVESQDIPFDFELDRHILATTPLDESSQSPLTLPHGQTLIIADDGTNLPEQLAQSLSSHQLNAIVLGPHDELPDAETVCGLILTLPDSADTQQVIDAFTLMQQLGPALKQAVAQHGTALLACITRLDGQLGLGGRAVAAPITASLAGMIKTASHEWPQVTCRVIDIDESVTADRLANQLLQTGPLEVGITADNTVQTQLIAESLDNKLSEKLPLKDEDTVIVTGGARGVTAEVATAIARIYKCRLLLVGRSPIPESEPSWLRPVSREADIKKAIIANATTRLMPRDVQVRYEKVIANRQIVETLGRIEQAGGKATYASADVRNAKMIEEILDAARTRGPVAGIVHGAGVLADRHIEDKTTEQFDMVFGTKVEGFANLMRAADRDELKVIINFSSSTGRFGRKGQIDYAAANDTLNKLAQQQKSLRPNCRVLSINWGPWDGGMVNADLKKLFAAEGIQVIPLTDGANYLAREIDTPVQGPVEIVILGKGSDLSLNMQDVTNTEKPTAPKTPSLPLAFDRVVSLTQLPVLTDHVMNGKAVLPAALMIEYLGHAAIAENPGMSMIGMTDFSVFKGIILNAQDDLTLHVHAAIADHMDGDIETAVAEIRSGENGKTLHARATVLLGQASNAPDASDLPRPQMPYPIANDKIYTTPGLLFHGQQLHAIAGVDACDDMGIIGRLNSAPSPSQWINKPSRTTWLTDPLLVDGVFQLMILWTQHQFEQPSLPTKIDRYEQYVDRMPSSGVTCICRITKQTAHQVTCNVELLDNFGSLLAQITGYHCVVDASLRDAFLDNQLGQKVQA
;
A
#
# COMPACT_ATOMS: atom_id res chain seq x y z
N MET A 1 -17.06 18.76 -38.21
CA MET A 1 -18.38 19.41 -38.11
C MET A 1 -19.40 18.42 -38.66
N LEU A 2 -20.63 18.41 -38.17
CA LEU A 2 -21.72 17.57 -38.70
C LEU A 2 -22.71 18.50 -39.39
N GLU A 3 -23.09 18.19 -40.63
CA GLU A 3 -24.10 18.91 -41.39
C GLU A 3 -25.33 18.01 -41.62
N LEU A 4 -26.53 18.56 -41.53
CA LEU A 4 -27.77 17.76 -41.50
C LEU A 4 -28.06 17.01 -42.81
N SER A 5 -27.47 17.45 -43.93
CA SER A 5 -27.59 16.82 -45.25
C SER A 5 -26.65 15.63 -45.48
N MET A 6 -25.75 15.30 -44.54
CA MET A 6 -24.79 14.20 -44.69
C MET A 6 -25.47 12.82 -44.65
N SER A 7 -25.01 11.93 -45.51
CA SER A 7 -25.43 10.52 -45.59
C SER A 7 -24.91 9.74 -44.38
N LEU A 8 -25.82 9.06 -43.68
CA LEU A 8 -25.49 8.24 -42.52
C LEU A 8 -24.55 7.08 -42.90
N ASP A 9 -24.81 6.39 -44.01
CA ASP A 9 -23.96 5.31 -44.50
C ASP A 9 -22.67 5.83 -45.14
N GLU A 10 -22.78 6.76 -46.11
CA GLU A 10 -21.68 7.06 -47.04
C GLU A 10 -20.73 8.17 -46.55
N ASP A 11 -21.25 9.21 -45.89
CA ASP A 11 -20.43 10.33 -45.39
C ASP A 11 -19.97 10.12 -43.94
N LEU A 12 -20.75 9.38 -43.14
CA LEU A 12 -20.54 9.22 -41.70
C LEU A 12 -20.18 7.78 -41.28
N GLY A 13 -20.33 6.78 -42.15
CA GLY A 13 -19.95 5.38 -41.86
C GLY A 13 -20.81 4.70 -40.79
N ILE A 14 -22.02 5.18 -40.55
CA ILE A 14 -22.94 4.71 -39.50
C ILE A 14 -23.80 3.56 -40.06
N ASP A 15 -23.40 2.34 -39.74
CA ASP A 15 -24.12 1.13 -40.13
C ASP A 15 -25.55 1.03 -39.57
N SER A 16 -26.32 0.06 -40.08
CA SER A 16 -27.73 -0.14 -39.73
C SER A 16 -27.99 -0.55 -38.28
N ILE A 17 -27.01 -1.14 -37.57
CA ILE A 17 -27.13 -1.44 -36.13
C ILE A 17 -26.93 -0.15 -35.34
N LYS A 18 -25.88 0.59 -35.67
CA LYS A 18 -25.52 1.83 -34.97
C LYS A 18 -26.52 2.97 -35.22
N ARG A 19 -27.20 2.95 -36.38
CA ARG A 19 -28.36 3.83 -36.65
C ARG A 19 -29.54 3.54 -35.72
N VAL A 20 -29.86 2.26 -35.48
CA VAL A 20 -30.93 1.87 -34.54
C VAL A 20 -30.58 2.29 -33.10
N GLU A 21 -29.32 2.12 -32.70
CA GLU A 21 -28.81 2.57 -31.40
C GLU A 21 -28.99 4.08 -31.21
N ILE A 22 -28.54 4.91 -32.17
CA ILE A 22 -28.70 6.37 -32.15
C ILE A 22 -30.18 6.80 -32.11
N LEU A 23 -31.04 6.16 -32.90
CA LEU A 23 -32.48 6.48 -32.92
C LEU A 23 -33.18 6.06 -31.62
N SER A 24 -32.79 4.93 -31.01
CA SER A 24 -33.28 4.51 -29.70
C SER A 24 -32.90 5.52 -28.61
N THR A 25 -31.64 5.97 -28.58
CA THR A 25 -31.18 7.01 -27.63
C THR A 25 -31.86 8.36 -27.87
N LEU A 26 -32.18 8.72 -29.12
CA LEU A 26 -32.98 9.92 -29.42
C LEU A 26 -34.41 9.79 -28.85
N GLN A 27 -35.04 8.62 -28.97
CA GLN A 27 -36.39 8.40 -28.42
C GLN A 27 -36.39 8.32 -26.89
N GLU A 28 -35.36 7.76 -26.25
CA GLU A 28 -35.19 7.83 -24.79
C GLU A 28 -35.02 9.27 -24.28
N LYS A 29 -34.32 10.13 -25.06
CA LYS A 29 -34.11 11.54 -24.72
C LYS A 29 -35.28 12.45 -25.11
N MET A 30 -36.19 11.99 -25.96
CA MET A 30 -37.41 12.70 -26.36
C MET A 30 -38.63 11.76 -26.29
N PRO A 31 -39.10 11.35 -25.09
CA PRO A 31 -40.11 10.29 -24.94
C PRO A 31 -41.49 10.57 -25.55
N GLU A 32 -41.83 11.84 -25.80
CA GLU A 32 -43.08 12.24 -26.47
C GLU A 32 -42.99 12.22 -28.01
N ALA A 33 -41.78 12.04 -28.57
CA ALA A 33 -41.60 11.98 -30.01
C ALA A 33 -42.07 10.63 -30.60
N PRO A 34 -42.49 10.57 -31.88
CA PRO A 34 -43.05 9.36 -32.47
C PRO A 34 -42.09 8.17 -32.47
N ALA A 35 -42.60 6.99 -32.09
CA ALA A 35 -41.85 5.75 -32.18
C ALA A 35 -41.55 5.38 -33.65
N ILE A 36 -40.28 5.53 -34.05
CA ILE A 36 -39.76 5.13 -35.37
C ILE A 36 -39.79 3.60 -35.46
N LYS A 37 -40.40 3.07 -36.52
CA LYS A 37 -40.56 1.61 -36.71
C LYS A 37 -39.45 1.04 -37.60
N PRO A 38 -39.21 -0.28 -37.54
CA PRO A 38 -38.19 -0.93 -38.37
C PRO A 38 -38.35 -0.69 -39.89
N ASP A 39 -39.59 -0.52 -40.37
CA ASP A 39 -39.88 -0.23 -41.78
C ASP A 39 -39.43 1.21 -42.17
N ASP A 40 -39.56 2.18 -41.26
CA ASP A 40 -39.23 3.59 -41.51
C ASP A 40 -37.72 3.79 -41.71
N LEU A 41 -36.89 2.96 -41.08
CA LEU A 41 -35.42 2.93 -41.21
C LEU A 41 -34.94 2.82 -42.67
N SER A 42 -35.75 2.23 -43.55
CA SER A 42 -35.46 2.09 -44.98
C SER A 42 -35.54 3.42 -45.76
N SER A 43 -36.07 4.48 -45.15
CA SER A 43 -36.30 5.80 -45.76
C SER A 43 -35.46 6.94 -45.16
N LEU A 44 -34.93 6.75 -43.95
CA LEU A 44 -34.19 7.76 -43.17
C LEU A 44 -32.68 7.54 -43.33
N HIS A 45 -32.07 8.23 -44.30
CA HIS A 45 -30.65 8.06 -44.68
C HIS A 45 -29.77 9.29 -44.39
N THR A 46 -30.37 10.41 -44.01
CA THR A 46 -29.69 11.65 -43.63
C THR A 46 -30.23 12.17 -42.30
N LEU A 47 -29.45 12.99 -41.59
CA LEU A 47 -29.86 13.56 -40.31
C LEU A 47 -31.08 14.48 -40.44
N GLN A 48 -31.20 15.25 -41.54
CA GLN A 48 -32.35 16.11 -41.81
C GLN A 48 -33.67 15.32 -41.88
N GLN A 49 -33.67 14.17 -42.56
CA GLN A 49 -34.88 13.34 -42.69
C GLN A 49 -35.38 12.80 -41.34
N ILE A 50 -34.47 12.55 -40.39
CA ILE A 50 -34.82 12.13 -39.03
C ILE A 50 -35.52 13.29 -38.30
N VAL A 51 -35.02 14.52 -38.42
CA VAL A 51 -35.65 15.72 -37.82
C VAL A 51 -37.04 15.96 -38.42
N ASP A 52 -37.16 15.96 -39.75
CA ASP A 52 -38.41 16.22 -40.48
C ASP A 52 -39.53 15.23 -40.11
N PHE A 53 -39.18 13.98 -39.74
CA PHE A 53 -40.14 12.95 -39.32
C PHE A 53 -40.72 13.20 -37.92
N LEU A 54 -39.91 13.73 -37.00
CA LEU A 54 -40.30 13.92 -35.59
C LEU A 54 -41.20 15.15 -35.42
N ASP A 55 -40.88 16.26 -36.10
CA ASP A 55 -41.66 17.51 -36.05
C ASP A 55 -43.10 17.35 -36.59
N ALA A 56 -43.34 16.41 -37.49
CA ALA A 56 -44.60 16.27 -38.21
C ALA A 56 -45.81 15.80 -37.36
N ASN A 57 -45.61 15.42 -36.09
CA ASN A 57 -46.58 14.63 -35.33
C ASN A 57 -46.94 15.17 -33.91
N LEU A 58 -46.44 16.35 -33.50
CA LEU A 58 -46.63 16.90 -32.16
C LEU A 58 -47.64 18.08 -32.11
N ALA A 59 -48.90 17.83 -31.69
CA ALA A 59 -49.91 18.87 -31.46
C ALA A 59 -51.01 18.47 -30.42
N PRO A 60 -51.48 19.36 -29.50
CA PRO A 60 -52.30 18.98 -28.33
C PRO A 60 -53.79 19.44 -28.31
N THR A 61 -54.59 18.89 -27.39
CA THR A 61 -56.00 19.30 -27.08
C THR A 61 -56.35 19.23 -25.58
N ALA A 62 -57.44 19.89 -25.12
CA ALA A 62 -57.58 20.41 -23.73
C ALA A 62 -58.89 20.14 -22.92
N THR A 63 -59.04 20.84 -21.78
CA THR A 63 -59.77 20.57 -20.50
C THR A 63 -61.26 20.97 -20.32
N THR A 64 -61.98 20.39 -19.32
CA THR A 64 -63.10 20.95 -18.45
C THR A 64 -63.66 19.84 -17.49
N SER A 65 -64.45 20.00 -16.39
CA SER A 65 -64.86 21.09 -15.44
C SER A 65 -65.54 20.51 -14.15
N ALA A 66 -66.01 21.33 -13.18
CA ALA A 66 -66.59 20.97 -11.85
C ALA A 66 -68.17 21.05 -11.77
N PRO A 67 -68.93 20.82 -10.65
CA PRO A 67 -68.74 21.23 -9.22
C PRO A 67 -69.19 20.25 -8.07
N THR A 68 -69.19 20.70 -6.80
CA THR A 68 -69.38 19.93 -5.52
C THR A 68 -70.48 20.53 -4.58
N PRO A 69 -70.98 19.86 -3.50
CA PRO A 69 -70.28 19.83 -2.18
C PRO A 69 -70.52 18.65 -1.17
N GLN A 70 -69.46 18.32 -0.41
CA GLN A 70 -69.39 17.99 1.04
C GLN A 70 -70.12 16.77 1.69
N ALA A 71 -69.33 15.78 2.16
CA ALA A 71 -69.34 15.25 3.54
C ALA A 71 -68.20 14.22 3.82
N ALA A 72 -67.64 14.22 5.04
CA ALA A 72 -66.61 13.31 5.60
C ALA A 72 -65.20 13.35 4.94
N PRO A 73 -64.09 13.01 5.67
CA PRO A 73 -62.83 13.70 5.44
C PRO A 73 -61.66 12.88 4.86
N THR A 74 -61.00 13.52 3.88
CA THR A 74 -59.53 13.57 3.64
C THR A 74 -58.70 12.28 3.64
N SER A 75 -58.38 11.82 2.43
CA SER A 75 -57.03 11.34 2.09
C SER A 75 -56.26 12.41 1.29
N ASN A 76 -54.93 12.38 1.37
CA ASN A 76 -53.93 13.17 0.63
C ASN A 76 -54.09 14.71 0.59
N GLU A 77 -53.21 15.40 1.34
CA GLU A 77 -52.51 16.57 0.78
C GLU A 77 -51.28 16.08 -0.01
N ALA A 78 -50.76 16.91 -0.92
CA ALA A 78 -49.52 16.64 -1.66
C ALA A 78 -48.68 17.92 -1.71
N VAL A 79 -47.47 17.88 -1.13
CA VAL A 79 -46.56 19.04 -1.05
C VAL A 79 -45.09 18.61 -1.21
N CYS A 80 -44.46 19.12 -2.28
CA CYS A 80 -43.02 19.37 -2.55
C CYS A 80 -41.94 18.28 -2.33
N LEU A 81 -41.06 18.17 -3.33
CA LEU A 81 -39.74 17.54 -3.23
C LEU A 81 -38.70 18.59 -2.82
N SER A 82 -38.05 18.45 -1.66
CA SER A 82 -36.89 19.30 -1.29
C SER A 82 -35.94 18.73 -0.21
N GLY A 83 -36.19 17.56 0.38
CA GLY A 83 -35.47 17.11 1.58
C GLY A 83 -34.15 16.35 1.35
N VAL A 84 -34.08 15.48 0.34
CA VAL A 84 -32.90 14.62 0.07
C VAL A 84 -31.66 15.47 -0.18
N SER A 85 -31.81 16.47 -1.05
CA SER A 85 -30.79 17.46 -1.36
C SER A 85 -30.26 18.16 -0.11
N GLU A 86 -31.10 18.62 0.82
CA GLU A 86 -30.64 19.32 2.03
C GLU A 86 -29.83 18.41 2.97
N VAL A 87 -30.26 17.16 3.19
CA VAL A 87 -29.58 16.24 4.11
C VAL A 87 -28.27 15.71 3.51
N LEU A 88 -28.20 15.45 2.19
CA LEU A 88 -26.94 15.12 1.53
C LEU A 88 -25.88 16.21 1.76
N LEU A 89 -26.27 17.47 1.57
CA LEU A 89 -25.38 18.59 1.77
C LEU A 89 -25.03 18.76 3.27
N GLU A 90 -25.91 18.40 4.21
CA GLU A 90 -25.62 18.46 5.65
C GLU A 90 -24.64 17.36 6.11
N VAL A 91 -24.75 16.16 5.56
CA VAL A 91 -23.84 15.05 5.82
C VAL A 91 -22.45 15.34 5.27
N ILE A 92 -22.39 15.83 4.02
CA ILE A 92 -21.14 16.31 3.44
C ILE A 92 -20.59 17.42 4.34
N ALA A 93 -21.41 18.39 4.76
CA ALA A 93 -20.99 19.46 5.67
C ALA A 93 -20.42 18.98 7.00
N GLU A 94 -20.85 17.83 7.50
CA GLU A 94 -20.38 17.27 8.77
C GLU A 94 -19.04 16.53 8.62
N LYS A 95 -18.91 15.64 7.64
CA LYS A 95 -17.69 14.85 7.41
C LYS A 95 -16.59 15.64 6.73
N THR A 96 -16.95 16.36 5.67
CA THR A 96 -15.99 17.21 4.98
C THR A 96 -15.78 18.55 5.68
N GLY A 97 -16.76 19.07 6.42
CA GLY A 97 -16.69 20.37 7.07
C GLY A 97 -17.26 21.57 6.31
N TYR A 98 -17.78 21.39 5.10
CA TYR A 98 -18.26 22.49 4.25
C TYR A 98 -19.73 22.84 4.53
N PRO A 99 -20.11 23.96 5.19
CA PRO A 99 -21.51 24.32 5.42
C PRO A 99 -22.40 24.20 4.17
N THR A 100 -23.56 23.60 4.40
CA THR A 100 -24.64 23.27 3.45
C THR A 100 -24.85 24.33 2.38
N GLU A 101 -24.94 25.59 2.80
CA GLU A 101 -25.23 26.76 1.96
C GLU A 101 -24.24 27.01 0.80
N MET A 102 -23.03 26.44 0.84
CA MET A 102 -22.05 26.59 -0.23
C MET A 102 -22.02 25.42 -1.21
N LEU A 103 -22.35 24.21 -0.77
CA LEU A 103 -22.41 23.04 -1.64
C LEU A 103 -23.51 23.22 -2.70
N GLU A 104 -23.22 22.84 -3.94
CA GLU A 104 -24.20 22.75 -5.03
C GLU A 104 -24.19 21.33 -5.61
N LEU A 105 -25.33 20.90 -6.13
CA LEU A 105 -25.47 19.53 -6.63
C LEU A 105 -24.62 19.28 -7.89
N SER A 106 -24.46 20.24 -8.79
CA SER A 106 -23.65 20.08 -10.01
C SER A 106 -22.14 19.84 -9.78
N MET A 107 -21.64 19.89 -8.54
CA MET A 107 -20.22 19.78 -8.18
C MET A 107 -19.67 18.36 -8.24
N SER A 108 -18.46 18.19 -8.81
CA SER A 108 -17.70 16.93 -8.90
C SER A 108 -16.97 16.51 -7.61
N LEU A 109 -17.10 15.25 -7.20
CA LEU A 109 -16.53 14.69 -5.96
C LEU A 109 -14.99 14.74 -5.90
N ASP A 110 -14.29 14.45 -7.00
CA ASP A 110 -12.84 14.66 -7.10
C ASP A 110 -12.53 16.12 -7.45
N GLU A 111 -13.15 16.62 -8.53
CA GLU A 111 -12.64 17.80 -9.20
C GLU A 111 -13.11 19.13 -8.61
N ASP A 112 -14.29 19.16 -7.96
CA ASP A 112 -14.87 20.35 -7.33
C ASP A 112 -15.01 20.24 -5.81
N LEU A 113 -14.96 19.04 -5.21
CA LEU A 113 -15.06 18.82 -3.76
C LEU A 113 -13.72 18.40 -3.10
N GLY A 114 -12.79 17.81 -3.87
CA GLY A 114 -11.48 17.37 -3.37
C GLY A 114 -11.57 16.22 -2.37
N ILE A 115 -12.55 15.33 -2.54
CA ILE A 115 -12.83 14.23 -1.62
C ILE A 115 -12.16 12.96 -2.15
N ASP A 116 -11.07 12.59 -1.50
CA ASP A 116 -10.34 11.34 -1.79
C ASP A 116 -11.18 10.07 -1.54
N SER A 117 -10.64 8.93 -1.98
CA SER A 117 -11.27 7.62 -1.86
C SER A 117 -11.56 7.15 -0.42
N ILE A 118 -10.96 7.79 0.60
CA ILE A 118 -11.23 7.48 2.01
C ILE A 118 -12.41 8.34 2.50
N LYS A 119 -12.35 9.67 2.30
CA LYS A 119 -13.43 10.58 2.73
C LYS A 119 -14.75 10.35 1.98
N ARG A 120 -14.72 9.83 0.75
CA ARG A 120 -15.93 9.40 0.02
C ARG A 120 -16.75 8.38 0.81
N VAL A 121 -16.08 7.39 1.41
CA VAL A 121 -16.74 6.35 2.21
C VAL A 121 -17.31 6.96 3.50
N GLU A 122 -16.53 7.77 4.21
CA GLU A 122 -16.99 8.42 5.45
C GLU A 122 -18.26 9.27 5.27
N ILE A 123 -18.37 9.98 4.15
CA ILE A 123 -19.56 10.77 3.78
C ILE A 123 -20.77 9.88 3.56
N LEU A 124 -20.64 8.84 2.74
CA LEU A 124 -21.77 7.98 2.38
C LEU A 124 -22.26 7.15 3.57
N SER A 125 -21.37 6.72 4.47
CA SER A 125 -21.77 6.05 5.72
C SER A 125 -22.70 6.93 6.56
N SER A 126 -22.34 8.19 6.84
CA SER A 126 -23.22 9.07 7.62
C SER A 126 -24.40 9.64 6.82
N LEU A 127 -24.42 9.48 5.49
CA LEU A 127 -25.59 9.78 4.68
C LEU A 127 -26.72 8.81 5.01
N GLN A 128 -26.38 7.53 5.13
CA GLN A 128 -27.32 6.49 5.54
C GLN A 128 -27.65 6.58 7.04
N GLU A 129 -26.75 7.03 7.91
CA GLU A 129 -27.09 7.31 9.32
C GLU A 129 -28.14 8.43 9.47
N LYS A 130 -28.08 9.48 8.63
CA LYS A 130 -29.05 10.60 8.65
C LYS A 130 -30.28 10.38 7.77
N MET A 131 -30.19 9.50 6.77
CA MET A 131 -31.31 9.08 5.90
C MET A 131 -31.44 7.55 5.88
N PRO A 132 -31.85 6.90 6.99
CA PRO A 132 -31.87 5.44 7.09
C PRO A 132 -32.89 4.73 6.17
N GLU A 133 -33.85 5.46 5.58
CA GLU A 133 -34.78 4.94 4.57
C GLU A 133 -34.22 5.09 3.12
N ALA A 134 -33.03 5.67 2.93
CA ALA A 134 -32.41 5.87 1.62
C ALA A 134 -31.61 4.62 1.16
N PRO A 135 -31.60 4.29 -0.15
CA PRO A 135 -30.98 3.05 -0.63
C PRO A 135 -29.44 3.05 -0.49
N PRO A 136 -28.83 1.90 -0.14
CA PRO A 136 -27.38 1.75 0.05
C PRO A 136 -26.60 1.88 -1.26
N ILE A 137 -25.39 2.46 -1.16
CA ILE A 137 -24.46 2.70 -2.28
C ILE A 137 -23.20 1.85 -2.06
N LYS A 138 -22.71 1.16 -3.09
CA LYS A 138 -21.65 0.12 -2.95
C LYS A 138 -20.25 0.64 -3.29
N PRO A 139 -19.18 -0.01 -2.79
CA PRO A 139 -17.80 0.42 -3.06
C PRO A 139 -17.43 0.47 -4.55
N ASP A 140 -17.95 -0.43 -5.39
CA ASP A 140 -17.70 -0.43 -6.84
C ASP A 140 -18.31 0.81 -7.54
N ASP A 141 -19.44 1.31 -7.05
CA ASP A 141 -20.16 2.46 -7.61
C ASP A 141 -19.35 3.76 -7.48
N LEU A 142 -18.45 3.84 -6.49
CA LEU A 142 -17.59 4.99 -6.17
C LEU A 142 -16.67 5.43 -7.32
N SER A 143 -16.44 4.56 -8.30
CA SER A 143 -15.68 4.83 -9.52
C SER A 143 -16.49 5.54 -10.62
N SER A 144 -17.82 5.49 -10.53
CA SER A 144 -18.75 5.88 -11.61
C SER A 144 -19.57 7.14 -11.31
N LEU A 145 -19.88 7.39 -10.02
CA LEU A 145 -20.57 8.59 -9.57
C LEU A 145 -19.56 9.73 -9.44
N GLN A 146 -19.71 10.76 -10.27
CA GLN A 146 -18.76 11.86 -10.36
C GLN A 146 -19.29 13.17 -9.74
N THR A 147 -20.60 13.44 -9.68
CA THR A 147 -21.15 14.68 -9.10
C THR A 147 -22.22 14.47 -8.03
N LEU A 148 -22.47 15.49 -7.18
CA LEU A 148 -23.52 15.43 -6.16
C LEU A 148 -24.94 15.36 -6.74
N GLN A 149 -25.17 15.87 -7.96
CA GLN A 149 -26.44 15.79 -8.67
C GLN A 149 -26.69 14.36 -9.13
N GLN A 150 -25.63 13.62 -9.51
CA GLN A 150 -25.77 12.18 -9.79
C GLN A 150 -26.12 11.39 -8.52
N ILE A 151 -25.65 11.83 -7.35
CA ILE A 151 -26.09 11.26 -6.05
C ILE A 151 -27.54 11.67 -5.73
N VAL A 152 -27.94 12.93 -5.93
CA VAL A 152 -29.33 13.37 -5.69
C VAL A 152 -30.31 12.72 -6.68
N ASP A 153 -30.03 12.67 -7.98
CA ASP A 153 -30.89 12.07 -9.01
C ASP A 153 -31.09 10.56 -8.78
N PHE A 154 -30.12 9.90 -8.13
CA PHE A 154 -30.20 8.51 -7.70
C PHE A 154 -31.13 8.34 -6.47
N LEU A 155 -31.18 9.34 -5.58
CA LEU A 155 -31.92 9.29 -4.31
C LEU A 155 -33.34 9.91 -4.38
N GLU A 156 -33.53 11.04 -5.07
CA GLU A 156 -34.83 11.72 -5.22
C GLU A 156 -35.84 10.92 -6.05
N LYS A 157 -35.37 9.93 -6.81
CA LYS A 157 -36.21 9.00 -7.59
C LYS A 157 -37.15 8.14 -6.74
N ASN A 158 -36.99 8.12 -5.40
CA ASN A 158 -37.72 7.25 -4.46
C ASN A 158 -38.18 7.92 -3.14
N GLY A 159 -38.50 9.23 -3.11
CA GLY A 159 -39.07 9.86 -1.89
C GLY A 159 -40.51 9.42 -1.55
N PRO A 160 -41.11 9.80 -0.39
CA PRO A 160 -40.66 10.80 0.60
C PRO A 160 -40.69 10.35 2.10
N PHE A 161 -40.27 11.22 3.02
CA PHE A 161 -40.22 11.02 4.49
C PHE A 161 -41.34 11.75 5.28
N VAL A 162 -41.56 11.34 6.54
CA VAL A 162 -42.29 12.11 7.60
C VAL A 162 -41.54 11.99 8.95
N THR A 163 -41.74 12.92 9.89
CA THR A 163 -40.71 13.38 10.86
C THR A 163 -41.04 13.29 12.37
N ALA A 164 -39.98 13.24 13.20
CA ALA A 164 -39.86 13.80 14.57
C ALA A 164 -40.56 13.03 15.75
N PRO A 165 -40.19 13.21 17.06
CA PRO A 165 -39.49 14.38 17.63
C PRO A 165 -38.48 14.23 18.83
N SER A 166 -37.51 15.17 18.84
CA SER A 166 -37.00 15.98 19.99
C SER A 166 -36.34 15.41 21.28
N GLN A 167 -35.08 15.85 21.51
CA GLN A 167 -34.46 16.30 22.79
C GLN A 167 -34.11 15.23 23.88
N GLN A 168 -33.15 15.44 24.81
CA GLN A 168 -32.49 16.68 25.29
C GLN A 168 -31.02 16.47 25.79
N LEU A 169 -30.32 17.57 26.12
CA LEU A 169 -28.88 17.67 26.48
C LEU A 169 -28.51 17.24 27.91
N ILE A 170 -27.22 16.91 28.14
CA ILE A 170 -26.46 17.18 29.39
C ILE A 170 -25.02 17.65 29.02
N ASP A 171 -24.41 18.50 29.85
CA ASP A 171 -23.22 19.31 29.57
C ASP A 171 -21.86 18.59 29.57
N ALA A 172 -20.86 19.27 28.97
CA ALA A 172 -19.43 18.99 29.13
C ALA A 172 -18.76 20.14 29.91
N ASP A 173 -17.96 19.81 30.92
CA ASP A 173 -17.16 20.78 31.67
C ASP A 173 -15.84 20.15 32.15
N SER A 174 -14.75 20.92 32.14
CA SER A 174 -13.34 20.46 32.20
C SER A 174 -12.88 19.60 30.99
N VAL A 175 -11.65 19.72 30.46
CA VAL A 175 -10.43 20.36 30.98
C VAL A 175 -9.81 21.31 29.95
N MET A 176 -9.72 22.60 30.27
CA MET A 176 -8.74 23.53 29.69
C MET A 176 -7.92 24.18 30.81
N ALA A 177 -6.89 23.48 31.28
CA ALA A 177 -5.87 24.06 32.16
C ALA A 177 -4.58 23.22 32.12
N LEU A 178 -3.52 23.75 31.51
CA LEU A 178 -2.12 23.59 31.96
C LEU A 178 -1.18 24.47 31.12
N HIS A 179 -1.19 25.77 31.39
CA HIS A 179 0.03 26.57 31.20
C HIS A 179 0.96 26.29 32.39
N SER A 180 2.11 25.66 32.12
CA SER A 180 3.23 25.61 33.05
C SER A 180 4.53 25.90 32.30
N SER A 181 5.42 26.65 32.95
CA SER A 181 6.71 27.04 32.39
C SER A 181 7.62 25.84 32.19
N VAL A 182 8.17 25.68 30.99
CA VAL A 182 9.31 24.78 30.76
C VAL A 182 10.55 25.43 31.38
N GLU A 183 10.91 24.96 32.57
CA GLU A 183 12.27 25.17 33.10
C GLU A 183 13.28 24.47 32.19
N SER A 184 14.53 24.96 32.17
CA SER A 184 15.59 24.39 31.33
C SER A 184 16.04 23.03 31.87
N GLN A 185 15.31 21.98 31.50
CA GLN A 185 15.68 20.59 31.79
C GLN A 185 16.88 20.17 30.93
N ASP A 186 17.83 19.48 31.56
CA ASP A 186 18.93 18.82 30.86
C ASP A 186 18.38 17.82 29.84
N ILE A 187 19.00 17.76 28.66
CA ILE A 187 18.61 16.81 27.62
C ILE A 187 18.89 15.40 28.15
N PRO A 188 17.91 14.48 28.20
CA PRO A 188 18.17 13.10 28.60
C PRO A 188 19.16 12.46 27.61
N PHE A 189 20.20 11.84 28.14
CA PHE A 189 21.30 11.25 27.36
C PHE A 189 21.24 9.71 27.32
N ASP A 190 20.13 9.10 27.72
CA ASP A 190 19.83 7.70 27.41
C ASP A 190 18.78 7.74 26.30
N PHE A 191 19.14 7.27 25.11
CA PHE A 191 18.30 7.29 23.93
C PHE A 191 17.85 5.86 23.61
N GLU A 192 16.57 5.67 23.26
CA GLU A 192 16.08 4.35 22.83
C GLU A 192 16.40 4.09 21.35
N LEU A 193 17.69 4.18 20.98
CA LEU A 193 18.20 4.10 19.61
C LEU A 193 19.46 3.23 19.49
N ASP A 194 19.58 2.47 18.40
CA ASP A 194 20.80 1.75 18.01
C ASP A 194 21.57 2.53 16.94
N ARG A 195 22.83 2.89 17.22
CA ARG A 195 23.73 3.64 16.34
C ARG A 195 24.77 2.72 15.69
N HIS A 196 24.78 2.66 14.37
CA HIS A 196 25.73 1.87 13.59
C HIS A 196 26.48 2.74 12.57
N ILE A 197 27.79 2.58 12.49
CA ILE A 197 28.65 3.20 11.48
C ILE A 197 28.97 2.18 10.37
N LEU A 198 29.26 2.66 9.17
CA LEU A 198 29.78 1.82 8.08
C LEU A 198 31.31 1.84 8.05
N ALA A 199 31.90 0.67 7.87
CA ALA A 199 33.31 0.48 7.55
C ALA A 199 33.46 -0.52 6.39
N THR A 200 34.64 -0.57 5.77
CA THR A 200 35.04 -1.65 4.86
C THR A 200 35.93 -2.65 5.57
N THR A 201 35.67 -3.93 5.33
CA THR A 201 36.56 -5.04 5.71
C THR A 201 36.99 -5.79 4.46
N PRO A 202 38.20 -6.40 4.41
CA PRO A 202 38.57 -7.30 3.32
C PRO A 202 37.50 -8.38 3.08
N LEU A 203 37.27 -8.72 1.82
CA LEU A 203 36.38 -9.83 1.50
C LEU A 203 37.08 -11.17 1.78
N ASP A 204 36.38 -12.10 2.41
CA ASP A 204 36.84 -13.48 2.54
C ASP A 204 36.62 -14.19 1.19
N GLU A 205 37.71 -14.51 0.47
CA GLU A 205 37.65 -15.21 -0.81
C GLU A 205 36.97 -16.59 -0.71
N SER A 206 36.94 -17.21 0.48
CA SER A 206 36.23 -18.49 0.69
C SER A 206 34.70 -18.35 0.77
N SER A 207 34.18 -17.12 0.86
CA SER A 207 32.75 -16.81 0.77
C SER A 207 32.22 -16.68 -0.67
N GLN A 208 33.10 -16.76 -1.66
CA GLN A 208 32.75 -16.66 -3.08
C GLN A 208 32.64 -18.05 -3.74
N SER A 209 31.91 -18.12 -4.85
CA SER A 209 31.90 -19.30 -5.74
C SER A 209 31.62 -18.89 -7.19
N PRO A 210 32.10 -19.64 -8.22
CA PRO A 210 31.93 -19.22 -9.61
C PRO A 210 30.46 -19.15 -10.05
N LEU A 211 30.02 -17.98 -10.51
CA LEU A 211 28.72 -17.79 -11.14
C LEU A 211 28.80 -18.25 -12.60
N THR A 212 28.09 -19.33 -12.92
CA THR A 212 28.03 -19.87 -14.29
C THR A 212 26.76 -19.38 -14.99
N LEU A 213 26.91 -18.55 -16.03
CA LEU A 213 25.79 -18.11 -16.87
C LEU A 213 25.62 -19.06 -18.09
N PRO A 214 24.40 -19.20 -18.65
CA PRO A 214 24.15 -20.10 -19.78
C PRO A 214 24.88 -19.67 -21.06
N HIS A 215 25.68 -20.58 -21.63
CA HIS A 215 26.43 -20.33 -22.86
C HIS A 215 25.54 -19.97 -24.05
N GLY A 216 25.99 -19.00 -24.85
CA GLY A 216 25.28 -18.53 -26.05
C GLY A 216 24.16 -17.53 -25.77
N GLN A 217 23.70 -17.40 -24.52
CA GLN A 217 22.75 -16.37 -24.12
C GLN A 217 23.43 -15.00 -23.97
N THR A 218 22.62 -13.97 -24.16
CA THR A 218 22.98 -12.55 -24.24
C THR A 218 23.09 -11.92 -22.85
N LEU A 219 24.23 -11.27 -22.60
CA LEU A 219 24.50 -10.47 -21.40
C LEU A 219 24.54 -8.99 -21.81
N ILE A 220 23.54 -8.22 -21.39
CA ILE A 220 23.41 -6.80 -21.75
C ILE A 220 24.26 -5.97 -20.79
N ILE A 221 24.99 -5.00 -21.34
CA ILE A 221 25.70 -3.95 -20.60
C ILE A 221 25.12 -2.62 -21.04
N ALA A 222 24.64 -1.80 -20.10
CA ALA A 222 24.19 -0.44 -20.42
C ALA A 222 25.40 0.43 -20.79
N ASP A 223 25.28 1.22 -21.86
CA ASP A 223 26.28 2.20 -22.26
C ASP A 223 26.30 3.42 -21.31
N ASP A 224 27.50 3.88 -20.96
CA ASP A 224 27.76 5.10 -20.21
C ASP A 224 28.60 6.14 -21.00
N GLY A 225 28.82 5.90 -22.29
CA GLY A 225 29.66 6.74 -23.15
C GLY A 225 31.16 6.68 -22.81
N THR A 226 31.59 5.73 -21.97
CA THR A 226 33.00 5.45 -21.69
C THR A 226 33.47 4.20 -22.43
N ASN A 227 34.77 3.93 -22.40
CA ASN A 227 35.32 2.69 -22.97
C ASN A 227 35.07 1.45 -22.07
N LEU A 228 34.49 1.62 -20.86
CA LEU A 228 34.37 0.52 -19.90
C LEU A 228 33.35 -0.55 -20.33
N PRO A 229 32.13 -0.23 -20.82
CA PRO A 229 31.19 -1.22 -21.35
C PRO A 229 31.78 -2.05 -22.50
N GLU A 230 32.46 -1.42 -23.46
CA GLU A 230 33.10 -2.13 -24.59
C GLU A 230 34.20 -3.08 -24.13
N GLN A 231 35.10 -2.61 -23.25
CA GLN A 231 36.20 -3.44 -22.72
C GLN A 231 35.66 -4.59 -21.86
N LEU A 232 34.63 -4.34 -21.06
CA LEU A 232 33.97 -5.34 -20.24
C LEU A 232 33.27 -6.40 -21.10
N ALA A 233 32.60 -6.01 -22.19
CA ALA A 233 32.01 -6.92 -23.16
C ALA A 233 33.09 -7.80 -23.84
N GLN A 234 34.26 -7.24 -24.16
CA GLN A 234 35.39 -8.00 -24.72
C GLN A 234 35.97 -9.01 -23.71
N SER A 235 36.14 -8.62 -22.44
CA SER A 235 36.56 -9.54 -21.37
C SER A 235 35.53 -10.66 -21.18
N LEU A 236 34.24 -10.35 -21.04
CA LEU A 236 33.17 -11.34 -20.84
C LEU A 236 32.99 -12.27 -22.06
N SER A 237 33.22 -11.78 -23.28
CA SER A 237 33.27 -12.60 -24.50
C SER A 237 34.40 -13.65 -24.45
N SER A 238 35.52 -13.34 -23.78
CA SER A 238 36.60 -14.31 -23.55
C SER A 238 36.21 -15.43 -22.56
N HIS A 239 35.16 -15.21 -21.75
CA HIS A 239 34.51 -16.23 -20.91
C HIS A 239 33.35 -16.97 -21.64
N GLN A 240 33.22 -16.84 -22.96
CA GLN A 240 32.21 -17.52 -23.79
C GLN A 240 30.76 -17.08 -23.53
N LEU A 241 30.56 -15.81 -23.17
CA LEU A 241 29.27 -15.15 -23.00
C LEU A 241 29.01 -14.20 -24.18
N ASN A 242 27.76 -14.08 -24.64
CA ASN A 242 27.40 -13.13 -25.70
C ASN A 242 27.15 -11.74 -25.09
N ALA A 243 28.23 -11.04 -24.71
CA ALA A 243 28.12 -9.71 -24.10
C ALA A 243 27.91 -8.62 -25.16
N ILE A 244 26.84 -7.83 -25.01
CA ILE A 244 26.52 -6.69 -25.90
C ILE A 244 26.40 -5.40 -25.09
N VAL A 245 26.80 -4.28 -25.68
CA VAL A 245 26.56 -2.94 -25.15
C VAL A 245 25.28 -2.39 -25.80
N LEU A 246 24.39 -1.79 -25.01
CA LEU A 246 23.17 -1.11 -25.49
C LEU A 246 23.07 0.30 -24.90
N GLY A 247 22.80 1.28 -25.76
CA GLY A 247 22.41 2.63 -25.36
C GLY A 247 20.93 2.69 -24.92
N PRO A 248 20.52 3.79 -24.26
CA PRO A 248 19.18 3.94 -23.65
C PRO A 248 18.02 3.99 -24.66
N HIS A 249 18.30 3.97 -25.97
CA HIS A 249 17.31 4.07 -27.05
C HIS A 249 17.48 2.99 -28.13
N ASP A 250 18.35 2.00 -27.91
CA ASP A 250 18.56 0.89 -28.86
C ASP A 250 17.43 -0.14 -28.79
N GLU A 251 17.24 -0.90 -29.87
CA GLU A 251 16.25 -2.00 -29.89
C GLU A 251 16.71 -3.14 -28.96
N LEU A 252 15.86 -3.52 -28.00
CA LEU A 252 16.14 -4.62 -27.09
C LEU A 252 16.19 -5.97 -27.84
N PRO A 253 17.13 -6.88 -27.49
CA PRO A 253 17.18 -8.22 -28.06
C PRO A 253 15.99 -9.08 -27.60
N ASP A 254 15.72 -10.16 -28.34
CA ASP A 254 14.68 -11.14 -27.99
C ASP A 254 14.81 -11.60 -26.53
N ALA A 255 13.74 -11.43 -25.74
CA ALA A 255 13.74 -11.67 -24.30
C ALA A 255 14.16 -13.10 -23.91
N GLU A 256 13.86 -14.10 -24.74
CA GLU A 256 14.27 -15.50 -24.52
C GLU A 256 15.80 -15.71 -24.60
N THR A 257 16.55 -14.72 -25.11
CA THR A 257 18.01 -14.78 -25.22
C THR A 257 18.74 -14.13 -24.04
N VAL A 258 18.08 -13.32 -23.21
CA VAL A 258 18.77 -12.48 -22.21
C VAL A 258 19.01 -13.26 -20.91
N CYS A 259 20.28 -13.50 -20.55
CA CYS A 259 20.67 -14.13 -19.28
C CYS A 259 21.25 -13.15 -18.24
N GLY A 260 21.44 -11.87 -18.59
CA GLY A 260 21.84 -10.88 -17.61
C GLY A 260 21.81 -9.44 -18.09
N LEU A 261 21.87 -8.52 -17.13
CA LEU A 261 21.96 -7.07 -17.29
C LEU A 261 23.02 -6.50 -16.35
N ILE A 262 23.93 -5.69 -16.86
CA ILE A 262 24.94 -4.93 -16.13
C ILE A 262 24.66 -3.44 -16.36
N LEU A 263 24.12 -2.76 -15.35
CA LEU A 263 23.87 -1.32 -15.38
C LEU A 263 25.17 -0.54 -15.14
N THR A 264 25.39 0.50 -15.94
CA THR A 264 26.46 1.50 -15.74
C THR A 264 25.84 2.90 -15.91
N LEU A 265 26.52 3.94 -15.44
CA LEU A 265 26.09 5.34 -15.61
C LEU A 265 27.29 6.27 -15.79
N PRO A 266 27.20 7.31 -16.63
CA PRO A 266 28.25 8.32 -16.77
C PRO A 266 28.60 8.98 -15.42
N ASP A 267 29.86 9.38 -15.24
CA ASP A 267 30.33 9.98 -13.97
C ASP A 267 29.60 11.27 -13.59
N SER A 268 29.11 11.98 -14.61
CA SER A 268 28.32 13.22 -14.51
C SER A 268 26.86 13.01 -14.91
N ALA A 269 26.31 11.80 -14.74
CA ALA A 269 24.94 11.49 -15.11
C ALA A 269 23.91 12.40 -14.43
N ASP A 270 22.80 12.67 -15.12
CA ASP A 270 21.67 13.41 -14.58
C ASP A 270 20.52 12.49 -14.13
N THR A 271 19.40 13.07 -13.69
CA THR A 271 18.23 12.32 -13.22
C THR A 271 17.53 11.56 -14.36
N GLN A 272 17.57 12.05 -15.61
CA GLN A 272 16.98 11.32 -16.74
C GLN A 272 17.76 10.04 -17.01
N GLN A 273 19.09 10.09 -16.99
CA GLN A 273 19.91 8.90 -17.26
C GLN A 273 19.74 7.82 -16.17
N VAL A 274 19.51 8.21 -14.91
CA VAL A 274 19.12 7.26 -13.84
C VAL A 274 17.75 6.62 -14.12
N ILE A 275 16.79 7.41 -14.62
CA ILE A 275 15.46 6.93 -14.99
C ILE A 275 15.54 5.99 -16.21
N ASP A 276 16.37 6.29 -17.21
CA ASP A 276 16.61 5.44 -18.38
C ASP A 276 17.18 4.07 -17.96
N ALA A 277 18.15 4.05 -17.03
CA ALA A 277 18.71 2.83 -16.45
C ALA A 277 17.66 2.03 -15.64
N PHE A 278 16.76 2.72 -14.92
CA PHE A 278 15.61 2.10 -14.27
C PHE A 278 14.62 1.51 -15.29
N THR A 279 14.31 2.21 -16.37
CA THR A 279 13.42 1.74 -17.44
C THR A 279 13.99 0.52 -18.15
N LEU A 280 15.28 0.50 -18.46
CA LEU A 280 15.99 -0.68 -19.01
C LEU A 280 15.90 -1.88 -18.06
N MET A 281 16.12 -1.66 -16.76
CA MET A 281 15.99 -2.70 -15.74
C MET A 281 14.54 -3.21 -15.60
N GLN A 282 13.55 -2.33 -15.64
CA GLN A 282 12.12 -2.67 -15.60
C GLN A 282 11.71 -3.51 -16.82
N GLN A 283 12.13 -3.12 -18.02
CA GLN A 283 11.82 -3.82 -19.27
C GLN A 283 12.47 -5.20 -19.37
N LEU A 284 13.69 -5.36 -18.84
CA LEU A 284 14.42 -6.64 -18.87
C LEU A 284 14.12 -7.54 -17.66
N GLY A 285 13.51 -7.04 -16.58
CA GLY A 285 13.11 -7.81 -15.40
C GLY A 285 12.34 -9.11 -15.71
N PRO A 286 11.33 -9.10 -16.61
CA PRO A 286 10.66 -10.33 -17.07
C PRO A 286 11.61 -11.33 -17.74
N ALA A 287 12.52 -10.88 -18.60
CA ALA A 287 13.49 -11.72 -19.30
C ALA A 287 14.49 -12.38 -18.33
N LEU A 288 15.02 -11.61 -17.37
CA LEU A 288 15.90 -12.13 -16.31
C LEU A 288 15.20 -13.20 -15.48
N LYS A 289 13.94 -12.99 -15.09
CA LYS A 289 13.13 -13.98 -14.37
C LYS A 289 12.85 -15.23 -15.23
N GLN A 290 12.64 -15.08 -16.53
CA GLN A 290 12.50 -16.19 -17.47
C GLN A 290 13.80 -17.00 -17.62
N ALA A 291 14.96 -16.34 -17.69
CA ALA A 291 16.26 -17.01 -17.75
C ALA A 291 16.57 -17.81 -16.48
N VAL A 292 16.19 -17.31 -15.29
CA VAL A 292 16.24 -18.12 -14.05
C VAL A 292 15.34 -19.35 -14.15
N ALA A 293 14.12 -19.22 -14.67
CA ALA A 293 13.19 -20.34 -14.82
C ALA A 293 13.66 -21.40 -15.86
N GLN A 294 14.36 -20.98 -16.91
CA GLN A 294 14.86 -21.87 -17.98
C GLN A 294 16.23 -22.48 -17.68
N HIS A 295 17.14 -21.73 -17.06
CA HIS A 295 18.56 -22.08 -16.91
C HIS A 295 19.04 -22.17 -15.45
N GLY A 296 18.18 -21.83 -14.48
CA GLY A 296 18.49 -21.84 -13.04
C GLY A 296 19.28 -20.62 -12.55
N THR A 297 19.56 -19.64 -13.41
CA THR A 297 20.40 -18.47 -13.10
C THR A 297 20.18 -17.31 -14.07
N ALA A 298 20.33 -16.09 -13.56
CA ALA A 298 20.50 -14.86 -14.34
C ALA A 298 21.23 -13.82 -13.49
N LEU A 299 22.01 -12.94 -14.12
CA LEU A 299 22.78 -11.88 -13.44
C LEU A 299 22.09 -10.52 -13.58
N LEU A 300 21.87 -9.82 -12.48
CA LEU A 300 21.51 -8.40 -12.47
C LEU A 300 22.57 -7.64 -11.67
N ALA A 301 23.41 -6.87 -12.34
CA ALA A 301 24.51 -6.15 -11.71
C ALA A 301 24.45 -4.65 -11.95
N CYS A 302 25.13 -3.88 -11.10
CA CYS A 302 25.56 -2.53 -11.46
C CYS A 302 27.04 -2.28 -11.15
N ILE A 303 27.65 -1.41 -11.94
CA ILE A 303 29.01 -0.89 -11.70
C ILE A 303 28.89 0.53 -11.15
N THR A 304 29.55 0.80 -10.03
CA THR A 304 29.68 2.13 -9.45
C THR A 304 31.13 2.61 -9.47
N ARG A 305 31.34 3.93 -9.54
CA ARG A 305 32.67 4.57 -9.66
C ARG A 305 32.88 5.56 -8.52
N LEU A 306 32.95 5.02 -7.30
CA LEU A 306 33.08 5.78 -6.07
C LEU A 306 34.56 5.93 -5.67
N ASP A 307 35.18 4.87 -5.15
CA ASP A 307 36.59 4.84 -4.74
C ASP A 307 37.25 3.45 -4.66
N GLY A 308 36.56 2.41 -5.14
CA GLY A 308 36.95 1.00 -5.01
C GLY A 308 36.74 0.43 -3.58
N GLN A 309 36.17 1.24 -2.68
CA GLN A 309 35.92 0.94 -1.27
C GLN A 309 34.51 1.41 -0.87
N LEU A 310 33.54 1.35 -1.80
CA LEU A 310 32.11 1.60 -1.60
C LEU A 310 31.80 3.05 -1.16
N GLY A 311 32.70 3.98 -1.48
CA GLY A 311 32.66 5.38 -1.06
C GLY A 311 33.02 5.57 0.42
N LEU A 312 33.73 4.62 1.03
CA LEU A 312 34.10 4.61 2.45
C LEU A 312 35.63 4.68 2.69
N GLY A 313 36.45 4.55 1.65
CA GLY A 313 37.92 4.48 1.73
C GLY A 313 38.62 5.82 2.02
N GLY A 314 37.88 6.87 2.35
CA GLY A 314 38.40 8.21 2.67
C GLY A 314 38.97 8.99 1.47
N ARG A 315 38.89 8.45 0.25
CA ARG A 315 39.19 9.16 -1.00
C ARG A 315 38.01 10.08 -1.38
N ALA A 316 38.23 10.96 -2.35
CA ALA A 316 37.16 11.75 -2.93
C ALA A 316 36.30 10.87 -3.85
N VAL A 317 35.02 10.72 -3.51
CA VAL A 317 34.05 9.97 -4.32
C VAL A 317 33.88 10.65 -5.69
N ALA A 318 34.27 9.96 -6.76
CA ALA A 318 34.28 10.52 -8.11
C ALA A 318 32.86 10.70 -8.67
N ALA A 319 32.11 9.61 -8.82
CA ALA A 319 30.78 9.58 -9.44
C ALA A 319 29.67 9.16 -8.45
N PRO A 320 29.30 9.99 -7.46
CA PRO A 320 28.33 9.62 -6.43
C PRO A 320 26.93 9.31 -6.99
N ILE A 321 26.60 9.82 -8.18
CA ILE A 321 25.35 9.52 -8.88
C ILE A 321 25.21 8.04 -9.25
N THR A 322 26.32 7.32 -9.46
CA THR A 322 26.29 5.87 -9.77
C THR A 322 25.71 5.03 -8.63
N ALA A 323 25.73 5.52 -7.38
CA ALA A 323 25.10 4.85 -6.24
C ALA A 323 23.56 4.79 -6.32
N SER A 324 22.93 5.53 -7.23
CA SER A 324 21.52 5.32 -7.59
C SER A 324 21.27 3.88 -8.02
N LEU A 325 22.16 3.31 -8.84
CA LEU A 325 22.09 1.93 -9.29
C LEU A 325 22.25 0.96 -8.10
N ALA A 326 23.16 1.24 -7.17
CA ALA A 326 23.33 0.41 -5.97
C ALA A 326 22.02 0.34 -5.15
N GLY A 327 21.36 1.49 -4.95
CA GLY A 327 20.02 1.54 -4.34
C GLY A 327 18.96 0.76 -5.13
N MET A 328 18.97 0.84 -6.46
CA MET A 328 18.06 0.06 -7.32
C MET A 328 18.27 -1.45 -7.16
N ILE A 329 19.52 -1.92 -7.26
CA ILE A 329 19.90 -3.33 -7.16
C ILE A 329 19.55 -3.91 -5.79
N LYS A 330 19.69 -3.13 -4.71
CA LYS A 330 19.27 -3.54 -3.36
C LYS A 330 17.77 -3.82 -3.27
N THR A 331 16.93 -2.96 -3.85
CA THR A 331 15.48 -3.25 -3.94
C THR A 331 15.19 -4.41 -4.90
N ALA A 332 15.97 -4.55 -5.98
CA ALA A 332 15.87 -5.69 -6.89
C ALA A 332 16.11 -7.04 -6.19
N SER A 333 17.11 -7.15 -5.31
CA SER A 333 17.36 -8.37 -4.53
C SER A 333 16.20 -8.76 -3.60
N HIS A 334 15.38 -7.80 -3.17
CA HIS A 334 14.18 -8.09 -2.37
C HIS A 334 12.98 -8.50 -3.22
N GLU A 335 12.78 -7.89 -4.39
CA GLU A 335 11.61 -8.16 -5.25
C GLU A 335 11.82 -9.33 -6.22
N TRP A 336 13.07 -9.56 -6.66
CA TRP A 336 13.47 -10.63 -7.58
C TRP A 336 14.56 -11.53 -6.94
N PRO A 337 14.35 -12.13 -5.74
CA PRO A 337 15.38 -12.85 -4.99
C PRO A 337 15.94 -14.09 -5.69
N GLN A 338 15.30 -14.55 -6.77
CA GLN A 338 15.78 -15.63 -7.62
C GLN A 338 16.82 -15.18 -8.68
N VAL A 339 16.97 -13.87 -8.91
CA VAL A 339 17.97 -13.29 -9.83
C VAL A 339 19.22 -12.94 -9.02
N THR A 340 20.41 -13.32 -9.50
CA THR A 340 21.67 -13.04 -8.81
C THR A 340 21.99 -11.54 -8.91
N CYS A 341 21.65 -10.80 -7.86
CA CYS A 341 21.85 -9.35 -7.77
C CYS A 341 23.27 -9.02 -7.26
N ARG A 342 23.97 -8.06 -7.88
CA ARG A 342 25.35 -7.65 -7.51
C ARG A 342 25.60 -6.15 -7.69
N VAL A 343 26.33 -5.54 -6.77
CA VAL A 343 26.85 -4.17 -6.82
C VAL A 343 28.36 -4.26 -6.74
N ILE A 344 29.07 -3.68 -7.72
CA ILE A 344 30.54 -3.63 -7.73
C ILE A 344 31.00 -2.17 -7.85
N ASP A 345 31.64 -1.67 -6.80
CA ASP A 345 32.35 -0.39 -6.83
C ASP A 345 33.79 -0.57 -7.32
N ILE A 346 34.26 0.32 -8.19
CA ILE A 346 35.60 0.28 -8.76
C ILE A 346 36.33 1.63 -8.57
N ASP A 347 37.67 1.56 -8.47
CA ASP A 347 38.53 2.74 -8.69
C ASP A 347 39.16 2.73 -10.10
N GLU A 348 39.83 3.82 -10.46
CA GLU A 348 40.50 4.02 -11.76
C GLU A 348 41.61 3.01 -12.08
N SER A 349 41.99 2.14 -11.14
CA SER A 349 43.05 1.13 -11.31
C SER A 349 42.54 -0.26 -11.69
N VAL A 350 41.22 -0.48 -11.70
CA VAL A 350 40.59 -1.76 -12.01
C VAL A 350 40.57 -2.03 -13.52
N THR A 351 41.01 -3.22 -13.94
CA THR A 351 40.91 -3.67 -15.34
C THR A 351 39.57 -4.33 -15.63
N ALA A 352 39.13 -4.27 -16.90
CA ALA A 352 37.93 -4.97 -17.37
C ALA A 352 37.99 -6.49 -17.08
N ASP A 353 39.17 -7.12 -17.15
CA ASP A 353 39.35 -8.52 -16.79
C ASP A 353 39.13 -8.77 -15.28
N ARG A 354 39.63 -7.91 -14.38
CA ARG A 354 39.36 -8.04 -12.93
C ARG A 354 37.88 -7.86 -12.65
N LEU A 355 37.24 -6.90 -13.31
CA LEU A 355 35.80 -6.64 -13.18
C LEU A 355 34.95 -7.83 -13.67
N ALA A 356 35.25 -8.37 -14.86
CA ALA A 356 34.58 -9.54 -15.41
C ALA A 356 34.69 -10.76 -14.48
N ASN A 357 35.89 -11.04 -13.94
CA ASN A 357 36.08 -12.13 -12.99
C ASN A 357 35.29 -11.93 -11.68
N GLN A 358 35.11 -10.69 -11.20
CA GLN A 358 34.35 -10.39 -9.99
C GLN A 358 32.82 -10.33 -10.21
N LEU A 359 32.36 -10.07 -11.43
CA LEU A 359 30.95 -10.26 -11.84
C LEU A 359 30.60 -11.75 -11.88
N LEU A 360 31.52 -12.60 -12.36
CA LEU A 360 31.34 -14.05 -12.46
C LEU A 360 31.64 -14.81 -11.15
N GLN A 361 31.42 -14.17 -10.00
CA GLN A 361 31.33 -14.83 -8.68
C GLN A 361 29.95 -14.61 -8.05
N THR A 362 29.58 -15.50 -7.13
CA THR A 362 28.63 -15.25 -6.04
C THR A 362 29.37 -14.64 -4.83
N GLY A 363 28.61 -14.25 -3.80
CA GLY A 363 29.13 -13.63 -2.58
C GLY A 363 28.25 -12.46 -2.15
N PRO A 364 28.77 -11.52 -1.34
CA PRO A 364 28.02 -10.36 -0.88
C PRO A 364 27.43 -9.50 -2.01
N LEU A 365 26.29 -8.88 -1.71
CA LEU A 365 25.58 -7.98 -2.61
C LEU A 365 26.43 -6.78 -3.02
N GLU A 366 27.07 -6.10 -2.06
CA GLU A 366 27.98 -4.98 -2.29
C GLU A 366 29.45 -5.40 -2.10
N VAL A 367 30.28 -5.24 -3.14
CA VAL A 367 31.75 -5.37 -3.04
C VAL A 367 32.45 -4.17 -3.68
N GLY A 368 33.55 -3.74 -3.08
CA GLY A 368 34.48 -2.76 -3.67
C GLY A 368 35.74 -3.46 -4.19
N ILE A 369 36.25 -3.05 -5.34
CA ILE A 369 37.51 -3.54 -5.91
C ILE A 369 38.45 -2.41 -6.33
N THR A 370 39.74 -2.69 -6.15
CA THR A 370 40.90 -1.88 -6.61
C THR A 370 41.83 -2.78 -7.42
N ALA A 371 42.95 -2.26 -7.96
CA ALA A 371 43.93 -3.10 -8.68
C ALA A 371 44.40 -4.34 -7.88
N ASP A 372 44.56 -4.20 -6.56
CA ASP A 372 45.05 -5.26 -5.67
C ASP A 372 43.93 -5.87 -4.78
N ASN A 373 43.12 -5.06 -4.11
CA ASN A 373 42.25 -5.50 -3.00
C ASN A 373 40.76 -5.61 -3.39
N THR A 374 40.04 -6.51 -2.72
CA THR A 374 38.58 -6.63 -2.72
C THR A 374 38.05 -6.47 -1.29
N VAL A 375 36.99 -5.67 -1.11
CA VAL A 375 36.39 -5.34 0.19
C VAL A 375 34.87 -5.47 0.17
N GLN A 376 34.27 -5.56 1.35
CA GLN A 376 32.82 -5.58 1.60
C GLN A 376 32.46 -4.60 2.74
N THR A 377 31.20 -4.18 2.83
CA THR A 377 30.72 -3.38 3.97
C THR A 377 30.63 -4.20 5.25
N GLN A 378 30.93 -3.56 6.38
CA GLN A 378 30.58 -4.03 7.72
C GLN A 378 29.85 -2.91 8.49
N LEU A 379 28.77 -3.25 9.19
CA LEU A 379 28.16 -2.36 10.19
C LEU A 379 28.83 -2.60 11.55
N ILE A 380 29.22 -1.50 12.19
CA ILE A 380 29.84 -1.51 13.52
C ILE A 380 28.93 -0.71 14.46
N ALA A 381 28.44 -1.36 15.51
CA ALA A 381 27.70 -0.67 16.57
C ALA A 381 28.66 0.20 17.40
N GLU A 382 28.36 1.50 17.52
CA GLU A 382 29.18 2.48 18.26
C GLU A 382 28.26 3.49 18.95
N SER A 383 28.35 3.62 20.28
CA SER A 383 27.57 4.61 21.04
C SER A 383 28.17 6.02 20.98
N LEU A 384 27.30 7.03 21.10
CA LEU A 384 27.68 8.44 21.14
C LEU A 384 28.07 8.86 22.57
N ASP A 385 28.99 9.83 22.74
CA ASP A 385 29.33 10.38 24.07
C ASP A 385 28.18 11.25 24.60
N ASN A 386 27.75 10.95 25.82
CA ASN A 386 26.69 11.63 26.55
C ASN A 386 27.06 13.05 27.03
N LYS A 387 28.22 13.60 26.66
CA LYS A 387 28.59 15.01 26.87
C LYS A 387 28.53 15.85 25.57
N LEU A 388 28.24 17.13 25.74
CA LEU A 388 28.50 18.17 24.71
C LEU A 388 29.95 18.65 24.83
N SER A 389 30.50 19.12 23.72
CA SER A 389 31.81 19.76 23.65
C SER A 389 31.80 21.15 24.29
N GLU A 390 32.97 21.62 24.74
CA GLU A 390 33.12 23.01 25.24
C GLU A 390 32.95 24.07 24.13
N LYS A 391 32.92 23.66 22.85
CA LYS A 391 32.97 24.53 21.68
C LYS A 391 32.09 23.97 20.56
N LEU A 392 30.79 24.11 20.75
CA LEU A 392 29.75 23.74 19.79
C LEU A 392 30.08 24.27 18.36
N PRO A 393 29.85 23.48 17.30
CA PRO A 393 30.16 23.87 15.92
C PRO A 393 29.30 25.01 15.37
N LEU A 394 28.11 25.24 15.92
CA LEU A 394 27.17 26.29 15.50
C LEU A 394 26.92 27.31 16.62
N LYS A 395 26.69 28.57 16.23
CA LYS A 395 26.46 29.73 17.10
C LYS A 395 25.09 30.40 16.85
N ASP A 396 24.72 31.36 17.70
CA ASP A 396 23.53 32.21 17.56
C ASP A 396 23.58 33.21 16.37
N GLU A 397 24.79 33.55 15.92
CA GLU A 397 25.02 34.33 14.70
C GLU A 397 24.83 33.52 13.41
N ASP A 398 25.00 32.21 13.45
CA ASP A 398 24.94 31.30 12.31
C ASP A 398 23.51 31.08 11.81
N THR A 399 23.36 30.93 10.49
CA THR A 399 22.11 30.54 9.83
C THR A 399 22.21 29.14 9.24
N VAL A 400 21.22 28.31 9.55
CA VAL A 400 21.05 26.93 9.07
C VAL A 400 19.83 26.85 8.16
N ILE A 401 20.01 26.36 6.93
CA ILE A 401 18.92 26.12 5.99
C ILE A 401 18.33 24.74 6.25
N VAL A 402 17.02 24.61 6.47
CA VAL A 402 16.36 23.34 6.80
C VAL A 402 15.24 23.05 5.80
N THR A 403 15.54 22.30 4.74
CA THR A 403 14.51 21.94 3.74
C THR A 403 13.64 20.80 4.25
N GLY A 404 12.32 20.91 4.08
CA GLY A 404 11.34 20.05 4.75
C GLY A 404 11.11 20.40 6.24
N GLY A 405 11.90 21.31 6.82
CA GLY A 405 12.01 21.54 8.26
C GLY A 405 10.81 22.17 9.00
N ALA A 406 9.67 22.37 8.33
CA ALA A 406 8.53 23.08 8.91
C ALA A 406 7.35 22.20 9.32
N ARG A 407 7.40 20.89 9.02
CA ARG A 407 6.40 19.87 9.38
C ARG A 407 7.09 18.52 9.60
N GLY A 408 6.52 17.63 10.40
CA GLY A 408 7.02 16.25 10.59
C GLY A 408 8.39 16.15 11.29
N VAL A 409 9.08 15.02 11.11
CA VAL A 409 10.33 14.68 11.84
C VAL A 409 11.41 15.77 11.75
N THR A 410 11.53 16.44 10.60
CA THR A 410 12.53 17.49 10.37
C THR A 410 12.22 18.77 11.18
N ALA A 411 10.97 19.00 11.58
CA ALA A 411 10.58 20.11 12.47
C ALA A 411 10.97 19.86 13.93
N GLU A 412 10.92 18.61 14.39
CA GLU A 412 11.40 18.23 15.73
C GLU A 412 12.92 18.36 15.81
N VAL A 413 13.64 17.90 14.77
CA VAL A 413 15.08 18.11 14.63
C VAL A 413 15.43 19.60 14.61
N ALA A 414 14.70 20.44 13.84
CA ALA A 414 14.89 21.88 13.84
C ALA A 414 14.74 22.47 15.25
N THR A 415 13.70 22.05 15.99
CA THR A 415 13.46 22.50 17.37
C THR A 415 14.56 22.04 18.34
N ALA A 416 15.11 20.83 18.17
CA ALA A 416 16.23 20.32 18.98
C ALA A 416 17.55 21.04 18.68
N ILE A 417 17.85 21.33 17.40
CA ILE A 417 18.99 22.15 16.98
C ILE A 417 18.89 23.56 17.57
N ALA A 418 17.70 24.19 17.53
CA ALA A 418 17.47 25.49 18.15
C ALA A 418 17.76 25.49 19.65
N ARG A 419 17.33 24.44 20.38
CA ARG A 419 17.52 24.29 21.83
C ARG A 419 18.99 24.24 22.24
N ILE A 420 19.83 23.53 21.48
CA ILE A 420 21.27 23.39 21.77
C ILE A 420 22.05 24.62 21.28
N TYR A 421 21.95 24.95 19.99
CA TYR A 421 22.87 25.88 19.33
C TYR A 421 22.37 27.33 19.30
N LYS A 422 21.06 27.55 19.53
CA LYS A 422 20.40 28.87 19.53
C LYS A 422 20.61 29.68 18.23
N CYS A 423 20.96 28.96 17.17
CA CYS A 423 21.20 29.47 15.84
C CYS A 423 19.90 29.91 15.15
N ARG A 424 20.04 30.45 13.93
CA ARG A 424 18.94 30.94 13.12
C ARG A 424 18.55 29.89 12.12
N LEU A 425 17.29 29.50 12.09
CA LEU A 425 16.78 28.47 11.20
C LEU A 425 15.97 29.12 10.08
N LEU A 426 16.34 28.86 8.84
CA LEU A 426 15.54 29.16 7.66
C LEU A 426 14.91 27.86 7.16
N LEU A 427 13.67 27.65 7.57
CA LEU A 427 12.88 26.49 7.18
C LEU A 427 12.36 26.70 5.75
N VAL A 428 12.54 25.71 4.88
CA VAL A 428 12.15 25.80 3.45
C VAL A 428 11.20 24.66 3.10
N GLY A 429 10.12 24.95 2.38
CA GLY A 429 9.22 23.93 1.85
C GLY A 429 8.21 24.48 0.84
N ARG A 430 7.38 23.61 0.27
CA ARG A 430 6.45 23.95 -0.82
C ARG A 430 5.14 24.61 -0.37
N SER A 431 4.88 24.70 0.93
CA SER A 431 3.70 25.39 1.46
C SER A 431 3.85 26.91 1.31
N PRO A 432 2.76 27.66 1.09
CA PRO A 432 2.81 29.12 1.07
C PRO A 432 3.42 29.69 2.36
N ILE A 433 4.01 30.89 2.26
CA ILE A 433 4.49 31.63 3.44
C ILE A 433 3.33 31.84 4.43
N PRO A 434 3.51 31.58 5.73
CA PRO A 434 2.45 31.76 6.71
C PRO A 434 1.90 33.19 6.75
N GLU A 435 0.58 33.27 6.83
CA GLU A 435 -0.19 34.51 6.92
C GLU A 435 -0.78 34.64 8.34
N SER A 436 -0.93 35.88 8.81
CA SER A 436 -1.61 36.13 10.09
C SER A 436 -3.08 35.72 9.98
N GLU A 437 -3.46 34.61 10.62
CA GLU A 437 -4.84 34.13 10.59
C GLU A 437 -5.83 35.23 10.99
N PRO A 438 -6.93 35.41 10.24
CA PRO A 438 -8.02 36.29 10.63
C PRO A 438 -8.57 35.93 12.03
N SER A 439 -9.10 36.92 12.73
CA SER A 439 -9.64 36.74 14.10
C SER A 439 -10.73 35.67 14.19
N TRP A 440 -11.43 35.37 13.10
CA TRP A 440 -12.47 34.35 13.01
C TRP A 440 -11.95 32.92 12.85
N LEU A 441 -10.70 32.68 12.40
CA LEU A 441 -10.10 31.34 12.39
C LEU A 441 -9.52 30.93 13.75
N ARG A 442 -8.96 31.89 14.49
CA ARG A 442 -8.18 31.63 15.71
C ARG A 442 -8.90 30.80 16.80
N PRO A 443 -10.22 30.92 17.03
CA PRO A 443 -10.88 30.14 18.09
C PRO A 443 -11.34 28.73 17.64
N VAL A 444 -11.28 28.38 16.34
CA VAL A 444 -11.75 27.07 15.84
C VAL A 444 -10.58 26.13 15.56
N SER A 445 -10.64 24.90 16.07
CA SER A 445 -9.54 23.90 16.02
C SER A 445 -9.90 22.59 15.30
N ARG A 446 -11.18 22.20 15.29
CA ARG A 446 -11.68 20.98 14.62
C ARG A 446 -11.84 21.22 13.11
N GLU A 447 -11.60 20.20 12.28
CA GLU A 447 -11.65 20.29 10.81
C GLU A 447 -12.92 20.98 10.29
N ALA A 448 -14.08 20.51 10.73
CA ALA A 448 -15.36 21.03 10.27
C ALA A 448 -15.61 22.49 10.68
N ASP A 449 -15.17 22.92 11.86
CA ASP A 449 -15.38 24.29 12.32
C ASP A 449 -14.44 25.29 11.62
N ILE A 450 -13.21 24.84 11.28
CA ILE A 450 -12.27 25.60 10.44
C ILE A 450 -12.86 25.81 9.05
N LYS A 451 -13.35 24.74 8.41
CA LYS A 451 -13.92 24.81 7.05
C LYS A 451 -15.22 25.62 6.99
N LYS A 452 -16.07 25.50 8.01
CA LYS A 452 -17.24 26.38 8.18
C LYS A 452 -16.86 27.84 8.31
N ALA A 453 -15.81 28.15 9.07
CA ALA A 453 -15.32 29.52 9.20
C ALA A 453 -14.71 30.06 7.89
N ILE A 454 -13.97 29.24 7.12
CA ILE A 454 -13.40 29.61 5.81
C ILE A 454 -14.50 30.06 4.84
N ILE A 455 -15.62 29.33 4.81
CA ILE A 455 -16.72 29.59 3.88
C ILE A 455 -17.52 30.83 4.30
N ALA A 456 -17.85 30.97 5.58
CA ALA A 456 -18.59 32.12 6.12
C ALA A 456 -17.88 33.47 5.95
N ASN A 457 -16.61 33.48 5.53
CA ASN A 457 -15.79 34.69 5.33
C ASN A 457 -15.22 34.79 3.90
N ALA A 458 -15.73 33.99 2.94
CA ALA A 458 -15.32 34.08 1.56
C ALA A 458 -15.92 35.30 0.84
N THR A 459 -15.12 36.01 0.03
CA THR A 459 -15.58 37.16 -0.78
C THR A 459 -16.31 36.77 -2.06
N THR A 460 -16.26 35.49 -2.43
CA THR A 460 -16.97 34.85 -3.56
C THR A 460 -17.44 33.47 -3.09
N ARG A 461 -18.44 32.88 -3.76
CA ARG A 461 -18.70 31.43 -3.62
C ARG A 461 -17.42 30.67 -3.99
N LEU A 462 -17.16 29.56 -3.29
CA LEU A 462 -16.02 28.69 -3.53
C LEU A 462 -16.53 27.32 -3.97
N MET A 463 -15.68 26.55 -4.65
CA MET A 463 -15.90 25.12 -4.81
C MET A 463 -15.33 24.40 -3.59
N PRO A 464 -15.96 23.35 -3.05
CA PRO A 464 -15.48 22.72 -1.82
C PRO A 464 -14.07 22.09 -1.88
N ARG A 465 -13.51 21.79 -3.07
CA ARG A 465 -12.09 21.48 -3.29
C ARG A 465 -11.21 22.68 -2.99
N ASP A 466 -11.64 23.89 -3.34
CA ASP A 466 -10.97 25.12 -2.88
C ASP A 466 -10.95 25.17 -1.35
N VAL A 467 -11.95 24.58 -0.68
CA VAL A 467 -12.07 24.58 0.78
C VAL A 467 -11.31 23.42 1.42
N GLN A 468 -11.13 22.27 0.76
CA GLN A 468 -10.10 21.29 1.11
C GLN A 468 -8.72 21.93 1.03
N VAL A 469 -8.39 22.56 -0.10
CA VAL A 469 -7.10 23.22 -0.36
C VAL A 469 -6.87 24.40 0.60
N ARG A 470 -7.90 25.20 0.92
CA ARG A 470 -7.81 26.27 1.93
C ARG A 470 -7.68 25.71 3.35
N TYR A 471 -8.34 24.60 3.66
CA TYR A 471 -8.18 23.92 4.95
C TYR A 471 -6.77 23.37 5.11
N GLU A 472 -6.24 22.68 4.10
CA GLU A 472 -4.85 22.21 4.08
C GLU A 472 -3.86 23.38 4.16
N LYS A 473 -4.15 24.51 3.49
CA LYS A 473 -3.38 25.75 3.67
C LYS A 473 -3.44 26.24 5.12
N VAL A 474 -4.60 26.20 5.78
CA VAL A 474 -4.74 26.59 7.21
C VAL A 474 -4.02 25.62 8.15
N ILE A 475 -4.14 24.31 7.97
CA ILE A 475 -3.43 23.32 8.81
C ILE A 475 -1.91 23.41 8.59
N ALA A 476 -1.45 23.58 7.35
CA ALA A 476 -0.05 23.85 7.05
C ALA A 476 0.42 25.17 7.69
N ASN A 477 -0.35 26.25 7.54
CA ASN A 477 -0.10 27.55 8.17
C ASN A 477 0.09 27.40 9.69
N ARG A 478 -0.80 26.67 10.36
CA ARG A 478 -0.73 26.39 11.81
C ARG A 478 0.50 25.59 12.18
N GLN A 479 0.76 24.46 11.52
CA GLN A 479 1.93 23.62 11.81
C GLN A 479 3.26 24.34 11.60
N ILE A 480 3.33 25.24 10.59
CA ILE A 480 4.51 26.08 10.36
C ILE A 480 4.61 27.15 11.47
N VAL A 481 3.55 27.91 11.77
CA VAL A 481 3.55 28.95 12.82
C VAL A 481 3.86 28.37 14.20
N GLU A 482 3.31 27.20 14.53
CA GLU A 482 3.62 26.44 15.74
C GLU A 482 5.09 26.04 15.77
N THR A 483 5.64 25.48 14.69
CA THR A 483 7.06 25.09 14.61
C THR A 483 8.00 26.29 14.73
N LEU A 484 7.68 27.41 14.07
CA LEU A 484 8.42 28.68 14.25
C LEU A 484 8.39 29.13 15.72
N GLY A 485 7.21 29.10 16.35
CA GLY A 485 7.05 29.45 17.77
C GLY A 485 7.78 28.52 18.73
N ARG A 486 7.82 27.21 18.46
CA ARG A 486 8.58 26.22 19.27
C ARG A 486 10.10 26.43 19.15
N ILE A 487 10.60 26.80 17.97
CA ILE A 487 12.01 27.18 17.75
C ILE A 487 12.38 28.45 18.52
N GLU A 488 11.51 29.47 18.54
CA GLU A 488 11.74 30.69 19.32
C GLU A 488 11.65 30.44 20.84
N GLN A 489 10.70 29.62 21.29
CA GLN A 489 10.60 29.18 22.70
C GLN A 489 11.82 28.35 23.14
N ALA A 490 12.43 27.58 22.25
CA ALA A 490 13.68 26.88 22.49
C ALA A 490 14.91 27.82 22.53
N GLY A 491 14.75 29.11 22.21
CA GLY A 491 15.80 30.12 22.24
C GLY A 491 16.58 30.32 20.93
N GLY A 492 16.16 29.67 19.85
CA GLY A 492 16.65 29.96 18.50
C GLY A 492 15.92 31.14 17.85
N LYS A 493 16.15 31.34 16.55
CA LYS A 493 15.38 32.31 15.73
C LYS A 493 14.84 31.61 14.49
N ALA A 494 13.55 31.75 14.22
CA ALA A 494 12.88 30.99 13.17
C ALA A 494 12.44 31.88 12.00
N THR A 495 12.67 31.46 10.77
CA THR A 495 12.11 32.09 9.56
C THR A 495 11.72 31.04 8.54
N TYR A 496 10.74 31.34 7.68
CA TYR A 496 10.22 30.42 6.66
C TYR A 496 10.36 30.99 5.25
N ALA A 497 10.61 30.12 4.27
CA ALA A 497 10.52 30.43 2.84
C ALA A 497 9.77 29.36 2.06
N SER A 498 8.91 29.80 1.14
CA SER A 498 8.14 28.95 0.24
C SER A 498 8.91 28.70 -1.06
N ALA A 499 9.39 27.47 -1.28
CA ALA A 499 10.02 27.04 -2.52
C ALA A 499 9.95 25.52 -2.73
N ASP A 500 10.01 25.10 -3.99
CA ASP A 500 10.44 23.74 -4.33
C ASP A 500 11.98 23.69 -4.39
N VAL A 501 12.57 22.66 -3.78
CA VAL A 501 14.03 22.46 -3.75
C VAL A 501 14.62 22.14 -5.13
N ARG A 502 13.79 21.64 -6.05
CA ARG A 502 14.15 21.41 -7.46
C ARG A 502 14.31 22.72 -8.23
N ASN A 503 13.72 23.83 -7.75
CA ASN A 503 13.89 25.14 -8.39
C ASN A 503 15.20 25.81 -7.94
N ALA A 504 16.29 25.54 -8.66
CA ALA A 504 17.62 26.07 -8.40
C ALA A 504 17.65 27.61 -8.19
N LYS A 505 16.87 28.38 -8.96
CA LYS A 505 16.84 29.85 -8.88
C LYS A 505 16.17 30.34 -7.60
N MET A 506 15.07 29.72 -7.18
CA MET A 506 14.43 30.04 -5.90
C MET A 506 15.34 29.70 -4.71
N ILE A 507 16.12 28.63 -4.82
CA ILE A 507 17.10 28.25 -3.78
C ILE A 507 18.28 29.23 -3.72
N GLU A 508 18.79 29.73 -4.85
CA GLU A 508 19.81 30.80 -4.87
C GLU A 508 19.27 32.09 -4.23
N GLU A 509 18.06 32.53 -4.59
CA GLU A 509 17.39 33.71 -4.02
C GLU A 509 17.15 33.58 -2.50
N ILE A 510 16.80 32.37 -2.02
CA ILE A 510 16.60 32.07 -0.59
C ILE A 510 17.92 32.12 0.19
N LEU A 511 19.02 31.61 -0.37
CA LEU A 511 20.33 31.67 0.31
C LEU A 511 20.91 33.08 0.31
N ASP A 512 20.75 33.86 -0.76
CA ASP A 512 21.10 35.29 -0.74
C ASP A 512 20.26 36.07 0.29
N ALA A 513 18.97 35.80 0.41
CA ALA A 513 18.14 36.37 1.47
C ALA A 513 18.61 35.95 2.88
N ALA A 514 19.09 34.71 3.06
CA ALA A 514 19.64 34.22 4.32
C ALA A 514 20.92 34.97 4.71
N ARG A 515 21.85 35.16 3.76
CA ARG A 515 23.14 35.88 3.94
C ARG A 515 22.95 37.30 4.46
N THR A 516 21.84 37.97 4.13
CA THR A 516 21.53 39.32 4.68
C THR A 516 21.30 39.34 6.19
N ARG A 517 21.00 38.18 6.79
CA ARG A 517 20.66 38.04 8.21
C ARG A 517 21.85 37.55 9.04
N GLY A 518 22.64 36.63 8.50
CA GLY A 518 23.86 36.09 9.11
C GLY A 518 24.59 35.15 8.14
N PRO A 519 25.81 34.68 8.47
CA PRO A 519 26.50 33.68 7.66
C PRO A 519 25.65 32.41 7.54
N VAL A 520 25.49 31.90 6.32
CA VAL A 520 24.97 30.55 6.10
C VAL A 520 26.09 29.59 6.49
N ALA A 521 25.86 28.78 7.52
CA ALA A 521 26.88 27.91 8.11
C ALA A 521 26.39 26.47 8.31
N GLY A 522 25.10 26.20 8.06
CA GLY A 522 24.55 24.85 8.14
C GLY A 522 23.52 24.56 7.06
N ILE A 523 23.46 23.32 6.59
CA ILE A 523 22.39 22.82 5.71
C ILE A 523 21.86 21.49 6.26
N VAL A 524 20.55 21.39 6.36
CA VAL A 524 19.81 20.19 6.78
C VAL A 524 18.82 19.85 5.68
N HIS A 525 19.14 18.85 4.88
CA HIS A 525 18.34 18.39 3.78
C HIS A 525 17.39 17.27 4.22
N GLY A 526 16.23 17.67 4.74
CA GLY A 526 15.11 16.81 5.13
C GLY A 526 13.91 16.89 4.18
N ALA A 527 14.12 17.26 2.91
CA ALA A 527 13.07 17.23 1.90
C ALA A 527 12.93 15.82 1.31
N GLY A 528 11.70 15.39 1.05
CA GLY A 528 11.41 14.07 0.53
C GLY A 528 9.91 13.85 0.33
N VAL A 529 9.59 12.88 -0.51
CA VAL A 529 8.26 12.36 -0.80
C VAL A 529 8.36 10.84 -1.02
N LEU A 530 7.23 10.15 -1.01
CA LEU A 530 7.10 8.71 -1.26
C LEU A 530 6.12 8.47 -2.40
N ALA A 531 6.24 7.33 -3.07
CA ALA A 531 5.41 6.96 -4.22
C ALA A 531 5.38 5.42 -4.41
N ASP A 532 5.25 4.69 -3.31
CA ASP A 532 5.63 3.28 -3.19
C ASP A 532 4.86 2.36 -4.16
N ARG A 533 5.62 1.64 -5.00
CA ARG A 533 5.16 0.71 -6.03
C ARG A 533 6.23 -0.33 -6.32
N HIS A 534 5.80 -1.56 -6.62
CA HIS A 534 6.67 -2.61 -7.16
C HIS A 534 7.39 -2.16 -8.42
N ILE A 535 8.56 -2.73 -8.69
CA ILE A 535 9.41 -2.35 -9.84
C ILE A 535 8.62 -2.39 -11.16
N GLU A 536 7.68 -3.33 -11.31
CA GLU A 536 6.87 -3.52 -12.52
C GLU A 536 5.67 -2.55 -12.62
N ASP A 537 5.22 -1.95 -11.51
CA ASP A 537 4.10 -0.99 -11.44
C ASP A 537 4.55 0.48 -11.37
N LYS A 538 5.87 0.72 -11.26
CA LYS A 538 6.46 2.03 -10.96
C LYS A 538 6.59 2.89 -12.22
N THR A 539 6.04 4.11 -12.22
CA THR A 539 6.17 5.03 -13.37
C THR A 539 7.41 5.92 -13.28
N THR A 540 7.86 6.40 -14.44
CA THR A 540 8.98 7.31 -14.61
C THR A 540 8.79 8.64 -13.88
N GLU A 541 7.56 9.16 -13.82
CA GLU A 541 7.21 10.42 -13.15
C GLU A 541 7.21 10.26 -11.62
N GLN A 542 6.80 9.08 -11.13
CA GLN A 542 6.90 8.74 -9.71
C GLN A 542 8.36 8.63 -9.27
N PHE A 543 9.21 8.01 -10.10
CA PHE A 543 10.65 7.92 -9.88
C PHE A 543 11.30 9.32 -9.84
N ASP A 544 11.08 10.16 -10.86
CA ASP A 544 11.57 11.53 -10.92
C ASP A 544 11.13 12.36 -9.70
N MET A 545 9.85 12.28 -9.32
CA MET A 545 9.29 13.04 -8.20
C MET A 545 10.03 12.74 -6.89
N VAL A 546 10.29 11.47 -6.59
CA VAL A 546 10.99 11.03 -5.36
C VAL A 546 12.50 11.31 -5.46
N PHE A 547 13.12 10.92 -6.57
CA PHE A 547 14.57 11.03 -6.78
C PHE A 547 15.02 12.48 -6.87
N GLY A 548 14.39 13.29 -7.73
CA GLY A 548 14.69 14.71 -7.92
C GLY A 548 14.49 15.54 -6.64
N THR A 549 13.43 15.29 -5.87
CA THR A 549 13.18 16.00 -4.60
C THR A 549 14.36 15.86 -3.61
N LYS A 550 15.06 14.73 -3.65
CA LYS A 550 16.26 14.47 -2.85
C LYS A 550 17.56 14.88 -3.55
N VAL A 551 17.87 14.26 -4.68
CA VAL A 551 19.18 14.35 -5.33
C VAL A 551 19.38 15.71 -6.02
N GLU A 552 18.43 16.12 -6.87
CA GLU A 552 18.45 17.44 -7.51
C GLU A 552 18.29 18.56 -6.47
N GLY A 553 17.39 18.37 -5.50
CA GLY A 553 17.19 19.29 -4.37
C GLY A 553 18.46 19.54 -3.56
N PHE A 554 19.23 18.49 -3.23
CA PHE A 554 20.51 18.62 -2.57
C PHE A 554 21.58 19.28 -3.46
N ALA A 555 21.67 18.90 -4.74
CA ALA A 555 22.60 19.51 -5.68
C ALA A 555 22.36 21.03 -5.85
N ASN A 556 21.09 21.45 -5.86
CA ASN A 556 20.70 22.87 -5.89
C ASN A 556 21.12 23.62 -4.62
N LEU A 557 20.94 23.02 -3.44
CA LEU A 557 21.43 23.58 -2.16
C LEU A 557 22.95 23.74 -2.18
N MET A 558 23.70 22.70 -2.57
CA MET A 558 25.18 22.74 -2.60
C MET A 558 25.69 23.78 -3.60
N ARG A 559 25.09 23.89 -4.79
CA ARG A 559 25.44 24.90 -5.80
C ARG A 559 25.16 26.33 -5.32
N ALA A 560 23.99 26.55 -4.71
CA ALA A 560 23.63 27.85 -4.16
C ALA A 560 24.50 28.24 -2.96
N ALA A 561 24.96 27.28 -2.16
CA ALA A 561 25.80 27.47 -0.97
C ALA A 561 27.31 27.45 -1.23
N ASP A 562 27.76 27.38 -2.49
CA ASP A 562 29.18 27.11 -2.78
C ASP A 562 30.13 28.21 -2.28
N ARG A 563 29.60 29.44 -2.11
CA ARG A 563 30.32 30.61 -1.59
C ARG A 563 30.34 30.71 -0.06
N ASP A 564 29.68 29.80 0.66
CA ASP A 564 29.51 29.85 2.12
C ASP A 564 30.49 28.93 2.86
N GLU A 565 31.00 29.37 4.01
CA GLU A 565 31.81 28.55 4.92
C GLU A 565 30.91 27.64 5.76
N LEU A 566 30.38 26.60 5.12
CA LEU A 566 29.54 25.59 5.77
C LEU A 566 30.34 24.82 6.83
N LYS A 567 29.79 24.79 8.05
CA LYS A 567 30.30 24.08 9.22
C LYS A 567 29.61 22.74 9.42
N VAL A 568 28.34 22.64 8.99
CA VAL A 568 27.49 21.44 9.15
C VAL A 568 26.68 21.17 7.88
N ILE A 569 26.71 19.94 7.37
CA ILE A 569 25.79 19.45 6.31
C ILE A 569 25.16 18.14 6.81
N ILE A 570 23.84 18.03 6.73
CA ILE A 570 23.07 16.85 7.18
C ILE A 570 22.09 16.41 6.10
N ASN A 571 22.23 15.18 5.61
CA ASN A 571 21.27 14.53 4.72
C ASN A 571 20.38 13.57 5.50
N PHE A 572 19.07 13.72 5.37
CA PHE A 572 18.10 12.73 5.83
C PHE A 572 18.01 11.64 4.75
N SER A 573 18.86 10.65 4.90
CA SER A 573 18.78 9.41 4.15
C SER A 573 17.76 8.45 4.82
N SER A 574 17.76 7.18 4.45
CA SER A 574 16.92 6.15 5.07
C SER A 574 17.60 4.79 5.02
N SER A 575 17.30 3.91 5.98
CA SER A 575 17.75 2.51 5.98
C SER A 575 17.42 1.80 4.65
N THR A 576 16.32 2.14 3.98
CA THR A 576 15.99 1.68 2.61
C THR A 576 17.10 1.97 1.58
N GLY A 577 17.87 3.07 1.71
CA GLY A 577 19.02 3.34 0.82
C GLY A 577 20.20 2.39 1.04
N ARG A 578 20.39 1.90 2.27
CA ARG A 578 21.46 0.96 2.62
C ARG A 578 21.07 -0.50 2.36
N PHE A 579 19.85 -0.90 2.68
CA PHE A 579 19.41 -2.31 2.61
C PHE A 579 18.47 -2.64 1.44
N GLY A 580 17.91 -1.63 0.75
CA GLY A 580 16.78 -1.80 -0.17
C GLY A 580 15.46 -2.04 0.58
N ARG A 581 14.33 -1.92 -0.14
CA ARG A 581 13.01 -2.32 0.38
C ARG A 581 12.02 -2.53 -0.76
N LYS A 582 11.22 -3.60 -0.69
CA LYS A 582 10.11 -3.89 -1.62
C LYS A 582 9.20 -2.66 -1.76
N GLY A 583 8.90 -2.27 -2.98
CA GLY A 583 8.05 -1.13 -3.32
C GLY A 583 8.75 0.23 -3.33
N GLN A 584 10.06 0.30 -3.03
CA GLN A 584 10.79 1.56 -2.79
C GLN A 584 12.09 1.68 -3.61
N ILE A 585 12.08 1.26 -4.88
CA ILE A 585 13.27 1.26 -5.76
C ILE A 585 13.90 2.65 -5.97
N ASP A 586 13.06 3.65 -6.24
CA ASP A 586 13.43 5.06 -6.43
C ASP A 586 13.87 5.72 -5.12
N TYR A 587 13.19 5.41 -4.02
CA TYR A 587 13.55 5.91 -2.69
C TYR A 587 14.88 5.30 -2.22
N ALA A 588 15.16 4.03 -2.51
CA ALA A 588 16.48 3.42 -2.27
C ALA A 588 17.57 4.11 -3.08
N ALA A 589 17.36 4.26 -4.39
CA ALA A 589 18.28 4.95 -5.31
C ALA A 589 18.61 6.38 -4.85
N ALA A 590 17.58 7.15 -4.46
CA ALA A 590 17.73 8.53 -4.02
C ALA A 590 18.50 8.66 -2.70
N ASN A 591 18.25 7.76 -1.75
CA ASN A 591 18.89 7.78 -0.44
C ASN A 591 20.36 7.32 -0.48
N ASP A 592 20.70 6.27 -1.24
CA ASP A 592 22.11 5.87 -1.36
C ASP A 592 22.93 6.89 -2.19
N THR A 593 22.30 7.55 -3.17
CA THR A 593 22.90 8.71 -3.85
C THR A 593 23.18 9.85 -2.87
N LEU A 594 22.24 10.18 -1.96
CA LEU A 594 22.47 11.18 -0.90
C LEU A 594 23.60 10.77 0.07
N ASN A 595 23.79 9.48 0.34
CA ASN A 595 24.91 8.97 1.14
C ASN A 595 26.25 9.25 0.48
N LYS A 596 26.40 8.93 -0.82
CA LYS A 596 27.67 9.11 -1.52
C LYS A 596 27.93 10.57 -1.90
N LEU A 597 26.89 11.37 -2.11
CA LEU A 597 26.99 12.83 -2.19
C LEU A 597 27.50 13.45 -0.87
N ALA A 598 27.08 12.93 0.29
CA ALA A 598 27.61 13.38 1.57
C ALA A 598 29.10 13.03 1.74
N GLN A 599 29.53 11.83 1.32
CA GLN A 599 30.94 11.45 1.29
C GLN A 599 31.76 12.38 0.38
N GLN A 600 31.25 12.70 -0.81
CA GLN A 600 31.90 13.69 -1.70
C GLN A 600 31.99 15.08 -1.05
N GLN A 601 30.91 15.56 -0.41
CA GLN A 601 30.94 16.85 0.30
C GLN A 601 31.93 16.85 1.47
N LYS A 602 32.13 15.72 2.17
CA LYS A 602 33.16 15.61 3.20
C LYS A 602 34.57 15.82 2.64
N SER A 603 34.87 15.28 1.45
CA SER A 603 36.16 15.48 0.78
C SER A 603 36.34 16.91 0.26
N LEU A 604 35.28 17.53 -0.28
CA LEU A 604 35.31 18.91 -0.80
C LEU A 604 35.38 19.95 0.33
N ARG A 605 34.76 19.68 1.48
CA ARG A 605 34.64 20.60 2.62
C ARG A 605 35.24 19.94 3.87
N PRO A 606 36.58 19.76 3.94
CA PRO A 606 37.22 18.96 4.99
C PRO A 606 37.02 19.50 6.42
N ASN A 607 36.78 20.81 6.57
CA ASN A 607 36.48 21.47 7.84
C ASN A 607 34.99 21.41 8.26
N CYS A 608 34.10 20.95 7.38
CA CYS A 608 32.67 20.80 7.65
C CYS A 608 32.39 19.43 8.29
N ARG A 609 31.55 19.40 9.34
CA ARG A 609 30.93 18.14 9.78
C ARG A 609 29.85 17.78 8.77
N VAL A 610 30.07 16.71 8.00
CA VAL A 610 29.09 16.19 7.04
C VAL A 610 28.51 14.90 7.57
N LEU A 611 27.18 14.74 7.47
CA LEU A 611 26.39 13.62 7.95
C LEU A 611 25.40 13.18 6.86
N SER A 612 25.28 11.87 6.63
CA SER A 612 24.12 11.26 5.96
C SER A 612 23.59 10.17 6.87
N ILE A 613 22.36 10.33 7.32
CA ILE A 613 21.77 9.46 8.34
C ILE A 613 20.71 8.60 7.69
N ASN A 614 21.02 7.32 7.54
CA ASN A 614 20.12 6.27 7.11
C ASN A 614 19.12 5.98 8.25
N TRP A 615 18.09 6.80 8.36
CA TRP A 615 17.04 6.63 9.36
C TRP A 615 16.19 5.38 9.11
N GLY A 616 16.01 4.58 10.16
CA GLY A 616 14.89 3.66 10.30
C GLY A 616 13.55 4.39 10.47
N PRO A 617 12.46 3.66 10.71
CA PRO A 617 11.13 4.24 10.84
C PRO A 617 11.00 5.07 12.12
N TRP A 618 10.37 6.24 12.03
CA TRP A 618 10.09 7.12 13.18
C TRP A 618 8.66 6.91 13.68
N ASP A 619 8.40 7.20 14.97
CA ASP A 619 7.06 7.17 15.56
C ASP A 619 6.26 8.44 15.23
N GLY A 620 6.15 8.73 13.92
CA GLY A 620 5.47 9.90 13.37
C GLY A 620 5.98 10.28 11.98
N GLY A 621 5.41 11.35 11.41
CA GLY A 621 5.74 11.82 10.06
C GLY A 621 5.09 10.96 8.98
N MET A 622 5.87 10.08 8.34
CA MET A 622 5.42 9.20 7.24
C MET A 622 4.93 7.82 7.73
N VAL A 623 5.15 7.48 9.00
CA VAL A 623 4.74 6.21 9.61
C VAL A 623 3.39 6.36 10.30
N ASN A 624 2.45 5.47 9.97
CA ASN A 624 1.15 5.36 10.64
C ASN A 624 1.12 4.13 11.59
N ALA A 625 -0.01 3.93 12.28
CA ALA A 625 -0.16 2.87 13.27
C ALA A 625 -0.04 1.44 12.71
N ASP A 626 -0.20 1.25 11.40
CA ASP A 626 -0.13 -0.06 10.73
C ASP A 626 1.27 -0.35 10.17
N LEU A 627 1.92 0.66 9.58
CA LEU A 627 3.36 0.62 9.26
C LEU A 627 4.19 0.32 10.52
N LYS A 628 3.84 0.91 11.67
CA LYS A 628 4.46 0.61 12.97
C LYS A 628 4.37 -0.88 13.37
N LYS A 629 3.29 -1.58 13.00
CA LYS A 629 3.14 -3.04 13.21
C LYS A 629 3.98 -3.84 12.22
N LEU A 630 4.05 -3.39 10.95
CA LEU A 630 4.84 -4.03 9.91
C LEU A 630 6.33 -4.02 10.24
N PHE A 631 6.88 -2.85 10.61
CA PHE A 631 8.29 -2.74 10.99
C PHE A 631 8.63 -3.63 12.21
N ALA A 632 7.77 -3.66 13.22
CA ALA A 632 7.96 -4.53 14.38
C ALA A 632 7.94 -6.04 14.04
N ALA A 633 7.19 -6.45 13.00
CA ALA A 633 7.20 -7.83 12.49
C ALA A 633 8.46 -8.14 11.64
N GLU A 634 9.08 -7.12 11.05
CA GLU A 634 10.39 -7.20 10.35
C GLU A 634 11.59 -7.09 11.32
N GLY A 635 11.35 -7.06 12.64
CA GLY A 635 12.38 -6.89 13.66
C GLY A 635 12.91 -5.46 13.81
N ILE A 636 12.33 -4.48 13.10
CA ILE A 636 12.77 -3.08 13.10
C ILE A 636 11.91 -2.26 14.08
N GLN A 637 12.54 -1.74 15.13
CA GLN A 637 11.85 -0.89 16.11
C GLN A 637 11.76 0.57 15.64
N VAL A 638 10.67 1.26 16.01
CA VAL A 638 10.47 2.67 15.65
C VAL A 638 11.21 3.63 16.57
N ILE A 639 11.73 4.70 15.97
CA ILE A 639 12.48 5.78 16.60
C ILE A 639 11.51 6.80 17.23
N PRO A 640 11.54 7.03 18.56
CA PRO A 640 10.72 8.07 19.17
C PRO A 640 11.06 9.46 18.64
N LEU A 641 10.04 10.29 18.36
CA LEU A 641 10.19 11.63 17.77
C LEU A 641 11.16 12.53 18.57
N THR A 642 11.08 12.51 19.89
CA THR A 642 11.96 13.26 20.79
C THR A 642 13.40 12.78 20.72
N ASP A 643 13.58 11.47 20.65
CA ASP A 643 14.86 10.81 20.83
C ASP A 643 15.69 10.96 19.56
N GLY A 644 15.13 10.64 18.39
CA GLY A 644 15.78 10.87 17.10
C GLY A 644 16.12 12.35 16.88
N ALA A 645 15.27 13.27 17.32
CA ALA A 645 15.51 14.71 17.21
C ALA A 645 16.63 15.21 18.11
N ASN A 646 16.61 14.85 19.39
CA ASN A 646 17.66 15.18 20.35
C ASN A 646 18.99 14.52 19.96
N TYR A 647 18.95 13.24 19.54
CA TYR A 647 20.10 12.47 19.09
C TYR A 647 20.81 13.14 17.90
N LEU A 648 20.08 13.53 16.84
CA LEU A 648 20.70 14.24 15.71
C LEU A 648 21.30 15.57 16.16
N ALA A 649 20.60 16.34 16.99
CA ALA A 649 21.14 17.59 17.52
C ALA A 649 22.46 17.38 18.32
N ARG A 650 22.71 16.17 18.84
CA ARG A 650 23.95 15.77 19.52
C ARG A 650 25.00 15.21 18.56
N GLU A 651 24.63 14.42 17.55
CA GLU A 651 25.56 13.89 16.53
C GLU A 651 26.25 15.02 15.73
N ILE A 652 25.61 16.19 15.58
CA ILE A 652 26.22 17.41 15.00
C ILE A 652 27.52 17.83 15.72
N ASP A 653 27.60 17.64 17.03
CA ASP A 653 28.73 18.04 17.89
C ASP A 653 29.90 17.03 17.87
N THR A 654 29.76 15.94 17.11
CA THR A 654 30.86 14.97 16.92
C THR A 654 32.00 15.57 16.08
N PRO A 655 33.25 15.07 16.25
CA PRO A 655 34.40 15.60 15.51
C PRO A 655 34.18 15.63 14.00
N VAL A 656 34.71 16.68 13.35
CA VAL A 656 34.63 16.89 11.89
C VAL A 656 35.14 15.69 11.09
N GLN A 657 36.08 14.90 11.63
CA GLN A 657 36.63 13.67 11.01
C GLN A 657 35.85 12.38 11.40
N GLY A 658 34.68 12.51 12.03
CA GLY A 658 33.82 11.39 12.39
C GLY A 658 33.12 10.74 11.18
N PRO A 659 32.41 9.62 11.39
CA PRO A 659 31.73 8.88 10.34
C PRO A 659 30.68 9.74 9.63
N VAL A 660 30.70 9.75 8.29
CA VAL A 660 29.75 10.51 7.46
C VAL A 660 28.44 9.76 7.28
N GLU A 661 28.52 8.50 6.82
CA GLU A 661 27.36 7.63 6.65
C GLU A 661 27.10 6.82 7.94
N ILE A 662 25.90 6.97 8.50
CA ILE A 662 25.48 6.37 9.78
C ILE A 662 24.09 5.74 9.59
N VAL A 663 23.82 4.59 10.22
CA VAL A 663 22.48 3.97 10.29
C VAL A 663 21.96 4.10 11.72
N ILE A 664 20.74 4.62 11.88
CA ILE A 664 20.07 4.78 13.17
C ILE A 664 18.73 4.06 13.14
N LEU A 665 18.51 3.15 14.09
CA LEU A 665 17.28 2.39 14.27
C LEU A 665 16.73 2.57 15.69
N GLY A 666 15.50 2.15 15.98
CA GLY A 666 15.02 2.02 17.36
C GLY A 666 15.77 0.91 18.10
N LYS A 667 15.95 1.06 19.43
CA LYS A 667 16.73 0.12 20.27
C LYS A 667 16.24 -1.32 20.16
N GLY A 668 17.16 -2.26 19.98
CA GLY A 668 16.86 -3.69 19.81
C GLY A 668 16.31 -4.03 18.43
N SER A 669 16.73 -3.31 17.38
CA SER A 669 16.37 -3.65 16.00
C SER A 669 17.27 -4.76 15.44
N ASP A 670 16.67 -5.83 14.90
CA ASP A 670 17.43 -6.95 14.34
C ASP A 670 17.88 -6.68 12.88
N LEU A 671 19.17 -6.42 12.72
CA LEU A 671 19.80 -6.24 11.41
C LEU A 671 20.05 -7.55 10.66
N SER A 672 20.08 -8.71 11.32
CA SER A 672 20.36 -10.00 10.67
C SER A 672 19.25 -10.44 9.71
N LEU A 673 18.01 -10.03 9.98
CA LEU A 673 16.85 -10.24 9.11
C LEU A 673 16.94 -9.43 7.80
N ASN A 674 17.69 -8.32 7.78
CA ASN A 674 17.90 -7.46 6.61
C ASN A 674 19.27 -7.70 5.93
N MET A 675 20.25 -8.22 6.67
CA MET A 675 21.56 -8.65 6.17
C MET A 675 21.67 -10.17 6.12
N GLN A 676 20.80 -10.82 5.34
CA GLN A 676 20.99 -12.24 5.01
C GLN A 676 22.24 -12.39 4.12
N ASP A 677 23.34 -12.80 4.73
CA ASP A 677 24.59 -13.13 4.03
C ASP A 677 24.34 -14.23 2.99
N VAL A 678 24.67 -13.94 1.73
CA VAL A 678 24.53 -14.85 0.57
C VAL A 678 25.63 -15.95 0.59
N THR A 679 26.20 -16.25 1.76
CA THR A 679 27.41 -17.05 1.96
C THR A 679 27.13 -18.47 2.44
N ASN A 680 25.88 -18.78 2.85
CA ASN A 680 25.54 -20.12 3.32
C ASN A 680 25.36 -21.09 2.14
N THR A 681 26.48 -21.57 1.58
CA THR A 681 26.52 -22.53 0.47
C THR A 681 26.26 -23.98 0.91
N GLU A 682 25.30 -24.19 1.82
CA GLU A 682 24.42 -25.33 1.60
C GLU A 682 23.76 -25.12 0.24
N LYS A 683 23.65 -26.16 -0.59
CA LYS A 683 23.02 -25.98 -1.90
C LYS A 683 21.61 -25.43 -1.68
N PRO A 684 21.27 -24.26 -2.24
CA PRO A 684 19.89 -24.01 -2.57
C PRO A 684 19.53 -25.05 -3.64
N THR A 685 18.86 -26.13 -3.23
CA THR A 685 17.60 -26.45 -3.91
C THR A 685 16.86 -25.13 -3.94
N ALA A 686 16.97 -24.44 -5.07
CA ALA A 686 16.61 -23.03 -5.13
C ALA A 686 15.17 -22.86 -4.61
N PRO A 687 14.80 -21.66 -4.13
CA PRO A 687 13.47 -21.16 -4.38
C PRO A 687 13.31 -21.01 -5.91
N LYS A 688 13.18 -22.15 -6.59
CA LYS A 688 11.90 -22.49 -7.20
C LYS A 688 10.81 -21.81 -6.36
N THR A 689 10.44 -20.61 -6.78
CA THR A 689 9.08 -20.50 -7.29
C THR A 689 9.05 -21.50 -8.44
N PRO A 690 8.57 -22.73 -8.24
CA PRO A 690 8.42 -23.60 -9.39
C PRO A 690 7.33 -22.93 -10.24
N SER A 691 7.19 -23.33 -11.50
CA SER A 691 5.83 -23.55 -11.96
C SER A 691 5.27 -24.63 -11.02
N LEU A 692 4.70 -24.25 -9.86
CA LEU A 692 4.23 -25.16 -8.80
C LEU A 692 3.47 -26.26 -9.55
N PRO A 693 3.91 -27.53 -9.51
CA PRO A 693 3.34 -28.54 -10.39
C PRO A 693 1.82 -28.54 -10.29
N LEU A 694 1.18 -28.56 -11.47
CA LEU A 694 -0.27 -28.50 -11.60
C LEU A 694 -0.84 -29.83 -11.13
N ALA A 695 -1.11 -29.90 -9.82
CA ALA A 695 -1.59 -31.10 -9.14
C ALA A 695 -2.94 -31.55 -9.72
N PHE A 696 -3.84 -30.60 -10.00
CA PHE A 696 -5.05 -30.83 -10.78
C PHE A 696 -5.71 -29.53 -11.25
N ASP A 697 -6.42 -29.61 -12.38
CA ASP A 697 -7.47 -28.67 -12.73
C ASP A 697 -8.77 -29.00 -11.96
N ARG A 698 -9.49 -27.96 -11.55
CA ARG A 698 -10.82 -28.05 -10.96
C ARG A 698 -11.78 -27.12 -11.70
N VAL A 699 -12.68 -27.68 -12.51
CA VAL A 699 -13.82 -26.92 -13.03
C VAL A 699 -14.78 -26.64 -11.86
N VAL A 700 -15.06 -25.36 -11.64
CA VAL A 700 -15.98 -24.87 -10.61
C VAL A 700 -17.16 -24.21 -11.29
N SER A 701 -18.34 -24.80 -11.08
CA SER A 701 -19.65 -24.29 -11.49
C SER A 701 -20.74 -24.98 -10.68
N LEU A 702 -21.97 -24.47 -10.75
CA LEU A 702 -23.13 -25.08 -10.11
C LEU A 702 -23.35 -26.55 -10.51
N THR A 703 -22.90 -26.94 -11.71
CA THR A 703 -23.02 -28.32 -12.20
C THR A 703 -21.96 -29.25 -11.63
N GLN A 704 -20.74 -28.76 -11.37
CA GLN A 704 -19.68 -29.58 -10.77
C GLN A 704 -19.68 -29.55 -9.23
N LEU A 705 -20.14 -28.45 -8.63
CA LEU A 705 -20.21 -28.22 -7.19
C LEU A 705 -21.61 -27.75 -6.78
N PRO A 706 -22.61 -28.66 -6.68
CA PRO A 706 -23.98 -28.30 -6.30
C PRO A 706 -24.09 -27.58 -4.96
N VAL A 707 -23.15 -27.75 -4.01
CA VAL A 707 -23.14 -26.99 -2.74
C VAL A 707 -23.07 -25.48 -2.93
N LEU A 708 -22.59 -24.99 -4.09
CA LEU A 708 -22.56 -23.56 -4.42
C LEU A 708 -23.96 -22.94 -4.58
N THR A 709 -25.03 -23.74 -4.66
CA THR A 709 -26.41 -23.22 -4.56
C THR A 709 -26.81 -22.82 -3.14
N ASP A 710 -26.05 -23.26 -2.13
CA ASP A 710 -26.20 -22.93 -0.71
C ASP A 710 -25.10 -21.98 -0.19
N HIS A 711 -24.19 -21.48 -1.04
CA HIS A 711 -23.18 -20.47 -0.69
C HIS A 711 -23.28 -19.28 -1.66
N VAL A 712 -24.34 -18.50 -1.49
CA VAL A 712 -24.76 -17.44 -2.42
C VAL A 712 -24.74 -16.11 -1.68
N MET A 713 -24.13 -15.09 -2.29
CA MET A 713 -24.14 -13.71 -1.80
C MET A 713 -24.46 -12.76 -2.96
N ASN A 714 -25.36 -11.81 -2.74
CA ASN A 714 -25.83 -10.88 -3.78
C ASN A 714 -26.25 -11.63 -5.08
N GLY A 715 -27.02 -12.72 -4.92
CA GLY A 715 -27.61 -13.49 -6.02
C GLY A 715 -26.61 -14.31 -6.84
N LYS A 716 -25.32 -14.33 -6.47
CA LYS A 716 -24.23 -15.05 -7.15
C LYS A 716 -23.64 -16.11 -6.25
N ALA A 717 -23.27 -17.25 -6.84
CA ALA A 717 -22.54 -18.28 -6.12
C ALA A 717 -21.11 -17.80 -5.82
N VAL A 718 -20.61 -18.10 -4.64
CA VAL A 718 -19.23 -17.80 -4.23
C VAL A 718 -18.59 -19.10 -3.77
N LEU A 719 -17.31 -19.35 -4.06
CA LEU A 719 -16.60 -20.51 -3.53
C LEU A 719 -16.25 -20.25 -2.04
N PRO A 720 -16.68 -21.11 -1.09
CA PRO A 720 -16.31 -20.98 0.32
C PRO A 720 -14.79 -21.02 0.51
N ALA A 721 -14.26 -20.18 1.41
CA ALA A 721 -12.83 -20.20 1.74
C ALA A 721 -12.41 -21.56 2.33
N ALA A 722 -13.32 -22.25 3.02
CA ALA A 722 -13.13 -23.60 3.53
C ALA A 722 -12.91 -24.66 2.43
N LEU A 723 -13.51 -24.49 1.24
CA LEU A 723 -13.24 -25.36 0.09
C LEU A 723 -11.92 -25.01 -0.61
N MET A 724 -11.47 -23.75 -0.54
CA MET A 724 -10.12 -23.38 -0.97
C MET A 724 -9.06 -24.07 -0.08
N ILE A 725 -9.26 -24.08 1.24
CA ILE A 725 -8.43 -24.79 2.23
C ILE A 725 -8.32 -26.29 1.90
N GLU A 726 -9.45 -26.97 1.66
CA GLU A 726 -9.47 -28.38 1.25
C GLU A 726 -8.75 -28.62 -0.10
N TYR A 727 -8.89 -27.72 -1.08
CA TYR A 727 -8.21 -27.86 -2.39
C TYR A 727 -6.69 -27.69 -2.29
N LEU A 728 -6.22 -26.73 -1.49
CA LEU A 728 -4.80 -26.53 -1.21
C LEU A 728 -4.19 -27.76 -0.52
N GLY A 729 -4.85 -28.29 0.50
CA GLY A 729 -4.47 -29.53 1.18
C GLY A 729 -4.47 -30.75 0.25
N HIS A 730 -5.46 -30.85 -0.64
CA HIS A 730 -5.54 -31.94 -1.61
C HIS A 730 -4.42 -31.89 -2.66
N ALA A 731 -4.05 -30.70 -3.13
CA ALA A 731 -2.95 -30.52 -4.07
C ALA A 731 -1.60 -30.89 -3.41
N ALA A 732 -1.37 -30.48 -2.17
CA ALA A 732 -0.18 -30.85 -1.42
C ALA A 732 -0.04 -32.38 -1.26
N ILE A 733 -1.10 -33.11 -0.93
CA ILE A 733 -1.04 -34.59 -0.84
C ILE A 733 -0.92 -35.25 -2.23
N ALA A 734 -1.45 -34.65 -3.29
CA ALA A 734 -1.34 -35.18 -4.65
C ALA A 734 0.12 -35.16 -5.17
N GLU A 735 0.84 -34.06 -4.93
CA GLU A 735 2.27 -33.94 -5.24
C GLU A 735 3.17 -34.68 -4.23
N ASN A 736 2.64 -35.10 -3.07
CA ASN A 736 3.38 -35.80 -2.01
C ASN A 736 2.73 -37.14 -1.59
N PRO A 737 2.77 -38.16 -2.46
CA PRO A 737 2.08 -39.43 -2.20
C PRO A 737 2.65 -40.19 -1.00
N GLY A 738 1.79 -40.49 -0.03
CA GLY A 738 2.13 -41.26 1.17
C GLY A 738 2.14 -40.43 2.46
N MET A 739 2.10 -39.10 2.36
CA MET A 739 1.93 -38.21 3.51
C MET A 739 0.45 -37.97 3.84
N SER A 740 0.19 -37.58 5.09
CA SER A 740 -1.10 -37.02 5.52
C SER A 740 -0.95 -35.51 5.77
N MET A 741 -2.01 -34.74 5.49
CA MET A 741 -2.11 -33.35 5.93
C MET A 741 -2.46 -33.29 7.40
N ILE A 742 -1.75 -32.44 8.15
CA ILE A 742 -1.96 -32.20 9.59
C ILE A 742 -2.25 -30.73 9.91
N GLY A 743 -2.20 -29.84 8.92
CA GLY A 743 -2.46 -28.41 9.11
C GLY A 743 -2.07 -27.55 7.91
N MET A 744 -2.03 -26.23 8.10
CA MET A 744 -1.43 -25.26 7.19
C MET A 744 -1.06 -23.95 7.91
N THR A 745 -0.12 -23.17 7.36
CA THR A 745 0.14 -21.78 7.76
C THR A 745 -0.12 -20.81 6.62
N ASP A 746 -0.27 -19.53 6.99
CA ASP A 746 -0.31 -18.38 6.07
C ASP A 746 -1.37 -18.45 4.97
N PHE A 747 -2.46 -19.17 5.22
CA PHE A 747 -3.61 -19.20 4.33
C PHE A 747 -4.16 -17.79 4.13
N SER A 748 -4.15 -17.32 2.89
CA SER A 748 -4.49 -15.96 2.52
C SER A 748 -5.41 -15.95 1.31
N VAL A 749 -6.52 -15.21 1.38
CA VAL A 749 -7.46 -15.00 0.26
C VAL A 749 -7.14 -13.68 -0.43
N PHE A 750 -6.66 -13.75 -1.67
CA PHE A 750 -6.29 -12.57 -2.48
C PHE A 750 -7.45 -12.09 -3.34
N LYS A 751 -8.31 -13.00 -3.82
CA LYS A 751 -9.47 -12.69 -4.63
C LYS A 751 -10.54 -13.76 -4.52
N GLY A 752 -11.74 -13.39 -4.06
CA GLY A 752 -12.89 -14.29 -4.04
C GLY A 752 -13.22 -14.85 -5.43
N ILE A 753 -13.74 -16.08 -5.47
CA ILE A 753 -14.22 -16.73 -6.70
C ILE A 753 -15.75 -16.62 -6.69
N ILE A 754 -16.27 -15.81 -7.61
CA ILE A 754 -17.70 -15.49 -7.75
C ILE A 754 -18.16 -15.97 -9.13
N LEU A 755 -19.31 -16.64 -9.19
CA LEU A 755 -19.85 -17.30 -10.38
C LEU A 755 -21.31 -16.94 -10.59
N ASN A 756 -21.65 -16.60 -11.83
CA ASN A 756 -23.02 -16.49 -12.31
C ASN A 756 -23.55 -17.89 -12.69
N ALA A 757 -24.86 -18.03 -12.84
CA ALA A 757 -25.51 -19.35 -12.97
C ALA A 757 -25.20 -20.15 -14.25
N GLN A 758 -24.40 -19.60 -15.18
CA GLN A 758 -23.96 -20.26 -16.42
C GLN A 758 -22.43 -20.35 -16.54
N ASP A 759 -21.67 -19.94 -15.51
CA ASP A 759 -20.21 -19.86 -15.58
C ASP A 759 -19.57 -21.22 -15.24
N ASP A 760 -18.77 -21.75 -16.16
CA ASP A 760 -17.77 -22.81 -15.89
C ASP A 760 -16.38 -22.15 -15.77
N LEU A 761 -15.83 -22.10 -14.55
CA LEU A 761 -14.47 -21.57 -14.30
C LEU A 761 -13.49 -22.70 -14.01
N THR A 762 -12.46 -22.87 -14.83
CA THR A 762 -11.33 -23.74 -14.49
C THR A 762 -10.41 -23.04 -13.49
N LEU A 763 -10.24 -23.65 -12.32
CA LEU A 763 -9.17 -23.33 -11.39
C LEU A 763 -7.98 -24.27 -11.64
N HIS A 764 -6.80 -23.70 -11.76
CA HIS A 764 -5.54 -24.40 -11.77
C HIS A 764 -5.05 -24.49 -10.33
N VAL A 765 -5.00 -25.70 -9.74
CA VAL A 765 -4.58 -25.89 -8.35
C VAL A 765 -3.19 -26.53 -8.35
N HIS A 766 -2.26 -25.80 -7.76
CA HIS A 766 -0.83 -26.09 -7.81
C HIS A 766 -0.29 -26.36 -6.41
N ALA A 767 0.71 -27.23 -6.29
CA ALA A 767 1.43 -27.48 -5.03
C ALA A 767 2.92 -27.74 -5.27
N ALA A 768 3.73 -27.63 -4.22
CA ALA A 768 5.12 -28.09 -4.22
C ALA A 768 5.22 -29.56 -3.80
N ILE A 769 6.28 -30.23 -4.26
CA ILE A 769 6.83 -31.36 -3.50
C ILE A 769 7.33 -30.79 -2.17
N ALA A 770 7.11 -31.51 -1.07
CA ALA A 770 7.39 -31.03 0.27
C ALA A 770 8.90 -30.88 0.51
N ASP A 771 9.27 -29.82 1.21
CA ASP A 771 10.64 -29.60 1.66
C ASP A 771 10.87 -30.38 2.98
N HIS A 772 11.88 -31.26 2.96
CA HIS A 772 12.24 -32.10 4.10
C HIS A 772 13.00 -31.29 5.15
N MET A 773 12.28 -30.89 6.19
CA MET A 773 12.81 -30.21 7.37
C MET A 773 13.32 -31.23 8.39
N ASP A 774 14.28 -30.87 9.25
CA ASP A 774 14.77 -31.73 10.34
C ASP A 774 13.67 -31.94 11.42
N GLY A 775 12.77 -32.90 11.20
CA GLY A 775 11.67 -33.26 12.10
C GLY A 775 10.62 -34.18 11.47
N ASP A 776 9.59 -34.54 12.24
CA ASP A 776 8.49 -35.42 11.80
C ASP A 776 7.39 -34.70 10.96
N ILE A 777 7.64 -33.45 10.55
CA ILE A 777 6.71 -32.59 9.81
C ILE A 777 7.43 -31.92 8.63
N GLU A 778 6.91 -32.16 7.42
CA GLU A 778 7.35 -31.56 6.16
C GLU A 778 6.37 -30.46 5.71
N THR A 779 6.78 -29.55 4.82
CA THR A 779 5.93 -28.44 4.38
C THR A 779 5.86 -28.30 2.86
N ALA A 780 4.67 -28.01 2.32
CA ALA A 780 4.43 -27.85 0.88
C ALA A 780 3.59 -26.61 0.59
N VAL A 781 4.14 -25.63 -0.14
CA VAL A 781 3.39 -24.45 -0.60
C VAL A 781 2.36 -24.86 -1.66
N ALA A 782 1.14 -24.33 -1.56
CA ALA A 782 0.07 -24.55 -2.54
C ALA A 782 -0.63 -23.23 -2.94
N GLU A 783 -1.13 -23.17 -4.18
CA GLU A 783 -1.81 -22.00 -4.76
C GLU A 783 -3.03 -22.40 -5.61
N ILE A 784 -4.07 -21.57 -5.58
CA ILE A 784 -5.25 -21.66 -6.47
C ILE A 784 -5.23 -20.48 -7.44
N ARG A 785 -5.22 -20.77 -8.75
CA ARG A 785 -5.11 -19.79 -9.83
C ARG A 785 -6.23 -19.95 -10.87
N SER A 786 -6.46 -18.91 -11.68
CA SER A 786 -7.39 -18.96 -12.82
C SER A 786 -7.02 -17.98 -13.94
N GLY A 787 -7.71 -18.10 -15.08
CA GLY A 787 -7.48 -17.32 -16.30
C GLY A 787 -6.31 -17.85 -17.13
N GLU A 788 -6.11 -17.29 -18.33
CA GLU A 788 -5.03 -17.70 -19.23
C GLU A 788 -3.67 -17.67 -18.53
N ASN A 789 -2.93 -18.77 -18.64
CA ASN A 789 -1.64 -19.03 -17.99
C ASN A 789 -1.64 -18.83 -16.45
N GLY A 790 -2.79 -18.96 -15.77
CA GLY A 790 -2.89 -18.88 -14.31
C GLY A 790 -2.63 -17.47 -13.74
N LYS A 791 -2.90 -16.43 -14.53
CA LYS A 791 -2.60 -15.02 -14.20
C LYS A 791 -3.29 -14.52 -12.92
N THR A 792 -4.49 -15.00 -12.60
CA THR A 792 -5.23 -14.58 -11.39
C THR A 792 -4.91 -15.52 -10.22
N LEU A 793 -4.26 -15.01 -9.17
CA LEU A 793 -4.14 -15.73 -7.89
C LEU A 793 -5.41 -15.50 -7.05
N HIS A 794 -5.97 -16.57 -6.48
CA HIS A 794 -7.16 -16.50 -5.61
C HIS A 794 -6.83 -16.77 -4.15
N ALA A 795 -6.07 -17.83 -3.87
CA ALA A 795 -5.64 -18.20 -2.53
C ALA A 795 -4.28 -18.91 -2.54
N ARG A 796 -3.55 -18.84 -1.42
CA ARG A 796 -2.27 -19.52 -1.17
C ARG A 796 -2.21 -19.98 0.28
N ALA A 797 -1.52 -21.07 0.57
CA ALA A 797 -1.12 -21.50 1.91
C ALA A 797 0.17 -22.33 1.89
N THR A 798 0.79 -22.53 3.04
CA THR A 798 1.83 -23.55 3.25
C THR A 798 1.20 -24.73 3.99
N VAL A 799 1.00 -25.85 3.33
CA VAL A 799 0.38 -27.06 3.92
C VAL A 799 1.40 -27.80 4.78
N LEU A 800 0.98 -28.22 5.97
CA LEU A 800 1.77 -29.07 6.88
C LEU A 800 1.45 -30.54 6.61
N LEU A 801 2.48 -31.33 6.35
CA LEU A 801 2.40 -32.74 6.00
C LEU A 801 3.21 -33.57 7.02
N GLY A 802 2.71 -34.74 7.43
CA GLY A 802 3.40 -35.58 8.42
C GLY A 802 2.48 -36.59 9.09
N GLN A 803 2.82 -36.97 10.33
CA GLN A 803 1.90 -37.68 11.23
C GLN A 803 1.26 -36.70 12.21
N ALA A 804 -0.01 -36.91 12.55
CA ALA A 804 -0.70 -36.07 13.53
C ALA A 804 -0.01 -36.20 14.90
N SER A 805 0.43 -35.08 15.46
CA SER A 805 0.96 -35.01 16.81
C SER A 805 -0.14 -35.30 17.84
N ASN A 806 0.24 -35.78 19.03
CA ASN A 806 -0.70 -35.87 20.14
C ASN A 806 -1.30 -34.48 20.40
N ALA A 807 -2.63 -34.38 20.48
CA ALA A 807 -3.29 -33.14 20.84
C ALA A 807 -2.78 -32.60 22.19
N PRO A 808 -2.48 -31.30 22.31
CA PRO A 808 -2.27 -30.68 23.61
C PRO A 808 -3.59 -30.61 24.40
N ASP A 809 -3.49 -30.43 25.72
CA ASP A 809 -4.66 -30.17 26.56
C ASP A 809 -5.39 -28.89 26.10
N ALA A 810 -6.73 -28.95 26.05
CA ALA A 810 -7.56 -27.82 25.64
C ALA A 810 -7.43 -26.65 26.63
N SER A 811 -7.52 -25.41 26.13
CA SER A 811 -7.14 -24.23 26.89
C SER A 811 -8.06 -23.92 28.08
N ASP A 812 -7.42 -23.79 29.25
CA ASP A 812 -7.95 -23.24 30.50
C ASP A 812 -8.19 -21.72 30.44
N LEU A 813 -7.88 -21.04 29.32
CA LEU A 813 -8.17 -19.62 29.16
C LEU A 813 -9.68 -19.34 29.33
N PRO A 814 -10.05 -18.18 29.92
CA PRO A 814 -11.44 -17.74 30.05
C PRO A 814 -12.25 -17.94 28.77
N ARG A 815 -13.50 -18.35 28.96
CA ARG A 815 -14.45 -18.68 27.89
C ARG A 815 -15.66 -17.74 28.00
N PRO A 816 -16.27 -17.29 26.89
CA PRO A 816 -17.51 -16.54 26.91
C PRO A 816 -18.57 -17.16 27.84
N GLN A 817 -19.34 -16.33 28.54
CA GLN A 817 -20.32 -16.70 29.56
C GLN A 817 -21.73 -16.15 29.29
N MET A 818 -21.86 -15.06 28.54
CA MET A 818 -23.18 -14.44 28.31
C MET A 818 -23.97 -15.23 27.25
N PRO A 819 -25.31 -15.39 27.39
CA PRO A 819 -26.11 -16.09 26.39
C PRO A 819 -26.27 -15.25 25.12
N TYR A 820 -26.18 -15.88 23.94
CA TYR A 820 -26.45 -15.21 22.67
C TYR A 820 -27.92 -14.78 22.57
N PRO A 821 -28.24 -13.54 22.14
CA PRO A 821 -29.62 -13.02 22.20
C PRO A 821 -30.57 -13.61 21.15
N ILE A 822 -30.06 -14.28 20.11
CA ILE A 822 -30.85 -14.93 19.06
C ILE A 822 -30.97 -16.43 19.39
N ALA A 823 -32.20 -16.94 19.40
CA ALA A 823 -32.46 -18.35 19.66
C ALA A 823 -31.90 -19.26 18.55
N ASN A 824 -31.48 -20.48 18.90
CA ASN A 824 -30.78 -21.38 17.98
C ASN A 824 -31.59 -21.78 16.73
N ASP A 825 -32.93 -21.83 16.80
CA ASP A 825 -33.79 -22.05 15.63
C ASP A 825 -33.89 -20.83 14.69
N LYS A 826 -33.40 -19.67 15.13
CA LYS A 826 -33.41 -18.39 14.41
C LYS A 826 -32.10 -18.04 13.73
N ILE A 827 -31.02 -18.80 13.95
CA ILE A 827 -29.69 -18.50 13.37
C ILE A 827 -29.74 -18.45 11.82
N TYR A 828 -30.35 -19.45 11.16
CA TYR A 828 -30.50 -19.46 9.69
C TYR A 828 -31.87 -18.97 9.19
N THR A 829 -32.79 -18.62 10.10
CA THR A 829 -34.14 -18.15 9.73
C THR A 829 -34.36 -16.67 10.03
N THR A 830 -33.35 -15.97 10.58
CA THR A 830 -33.25 -14.51 10.63
C THR A 830 -32.61 -14.03 9.33
N PRO A 831 -33.32 -13.27 8.47
CA PRO A 831 -32.76 -12.79 7.20
C PRO A 831 -31.50 -11.93 7.41
N GLY A 832 -30.48 -12.12 6.57
CA GLY A 832 -29.23 -11.33 6.61
C GLY A 832 -28.27 -11.68 7.75
N LEU A 833 -28.66 -12.56 8.69
CA LEU A 833 -27.78 -13.03 9.75
C LEU A 833 -26.68 -13.94 9.18
N LEU A 834 -27.08 -14.95 8.41
CA LEU A 834 -26.19 -15.83 7.64
C LEU A 834 -26.76 -16.03 6.23
N PHE A 835 -25.88 -16.05 5.24
CA PHE A 835 -26.22 -16.29 3.83
C PHE A 835 -26.19 -17.77 3.43
N HIS A 836 -25.81 -18.65 4.34
CA HIS A 836 -25.61 -20.07 4.11
C HIS A 836 -26.95 -20.81 3.99
N GLY A 837 -27.13 -21.52 2.88
CA GLY A 837 -28.27 -22.39 2.63
C GLY A 837 -28.12 -23.78 3.26
N GLN A 838 -29.08 -24.67 3.04
CA GLN A 838 -29.34 -25.83 3.88
C GLN A 838 -28.15 -26.79 4.02
N GLN A 839 -27.36 -27.02 2.96
CA GLN A 839 -26.20 -27.91 3.03
C GLN A 839 -25.02 -27.33 3.82
N LEU A 840 -25.02 -26.01 4.10
CA LEU A 840 -23.96 -25.29 4.80
C LEU A 840 -24.38 -24.77 6.18
N HIS A 841 -25.49 -25.28 6.75
CA HIS A 841 -25.89 -24.99 8.14
C HIS A 841 -24.95 -25.68 9.16
N ALA A 842 -23.76 -25.13 9.35
CA ALA A 842 -22.74 -25.65 10.25
C ALA A 842 -23.17 -25.55 11.72
N ILE A 843 -23.67 -24.41 12.18
CA ILE A 843 -24.01 -24.14 13.57
C ILE A 843 -25.25 -24.94 14.01
N ALA A 844 -25.07 -25.89 14.91
CA ALA A 844 -26.16 -26.59 15.62
C ALA A 844 -26.72 -25.76 16.80
N GLY A 845 -25.96 -24.78 17.28
CA GLY A 845 -26.40 -23.75 18.22
C GLY A 845 -25.23 -22.96 18.81
N VAL A 846 -25.49 -21.74 19.26
CA VAL A 846 -24.58 -20.93 20.07
C VAL A 846 -24.90 -21.17 21.55
N ASP A 847 -23.85 -21.32 22.36
CA ASP A 847 -23.95 -21.58 23.80
C ASP A 847 -23.58 -20.35 24.65
N ALA A 848 -22.62 -19.52 24.18
CA ALA A 848 -22.28 -18.24 24.80
C ALA A 848 -21.64 -17.26 23.79
N CYS A 849 -21.78 -15.95 24.03
CA CYS A 849 -21.24 -14.87 23.22
C CYS A 849 -21.13 -13.57 24.04
N ASP A 850 -19.93 -13.01 24.17
CA ASP A 850 -19.64 -11.72 24.81
C ASP A 850 -18.43 -11.04 24.15
N ASP A 851 -17.86 -10.01 24.76
CA ASP A 851 -16.69 -9.27 24.23
C ASP A 851 -15.42 -10.13 24.12
N MET A 852 -15.33 -11.23 24.88
CA MET A 852 -14.22 -12.19 24.80
C MET A 852 -14.32 -13.15 23.61
N GLY A 853 -15.50 -13.31 23.00
CA GLY A 853 -15.70 -14.16 21.82
C GLY A 853 -17.03 -14.90 21.79
N ILE A 854 -17.06 -16.05 21.11
CA ILE A 854 -18.27 -16.87 20.90
C ILE A 854 -17.98 -18.38 21.03
N ILE A 855 -18.93 -19.11 21.60
CA ILE A 855 -18.92 -20.58 21.73
C ILE A 855 -20.13 -21.13 21.00
N GLY A 856 -19.93 -22.07 20.08
CA GLY A 856 -21.02 -22.75 19.39
C GLY A 856 -20.72 -24.20 19.06
N ARG A 857 -21.76 -25.01 18.98
CA ARG A 857 -21.68 -26.42 18.54
C ARG A 857 -21.84 -26.46 17.03
N LEU A 858 -20.93 -27.14 16.34
CA LEU A 858 -20.86 -27.23 14.87
C LEU A 858 -21.10 -28.66 14.38
N ASN A 859 -21.80 -28.79 13.26
CA ASN A 859 -22.05 -30.02 12.51
C ASN A 859 -20.92 -30.29 11.51
N SER A 860 -20.48 -31.54 11.44
CA SER A 860 -19.43 -31.99 10.51
C SER A 860 -19.99 -32.24 9.11
N ALA A 861 -19.18 -32.06 8.07
CA ALA A 861 -19.62 -32.10 6.68
C ALA A 861 -20.17 -33.48 6.24
N PRO A 862 -21.16 -33.51 5.34
CA PRO A 862 -21.54 -34.74 4.64
C PRO A 862 -20.41 -35.24 3.75
N SER A 863 -20.50 -36.48 3.23
CA SER A 863 -19.45 -37.02 2.36
C SER A 863 -19.23 -36.15 1.10
N PRO A 864 -17.99 -36.01 0.58
CA PRO A 864 -17.68 -35.15 -0.58
C PRO A 864 -18.57 -35.36 -1.81
N SER A 865 -19.11 -36.58 -1.97
CA SER A 865 -20.05 -36.96 -3.02
C SER A 865 -21.42 -36.27 -2.97
N GLN A 866 -21.77 -35.56 -1.90
CA GLN A 866 -22.99 -34.74 -1.82
C GLN A 866 -22.74 -33.31 -2.32
N TRP A 867 -21.54 -32.77 -2.10
CA TRP A 867 -21.19 -31.39 -2.44
C TRP A 867 -20.47 -31.25 -3.80
N ILE A 868 -19.76 -32.30 -4.24
CA ILE A 868 -18.96 -32.30 -5.47
C ILE A 868 -19.42 -33.45 -6.36
N ASN A 869 -19.75 -33.15 -7.62
CA ASN A 869 -19.98 -34.19 -8.63
C ASN A 869 -18.63 -34.80 -9.04
N LYS A 870 -18.49 -36.12 -8.84
CA LYS A 870 -17.25 -36.89 -9.01
C LYS A 870 -16.09 -36.34 -8.13
N PRO A 871 -16.19 -36.46 -6.79
CA PRO A 871 -15.13 -35.99 -5.90
C PRO A 871 -13.85 -36.83 -6.10
N SER A 872 -12.68 -36.19 -5.95
CA SER A 872 -11.38 -36.88 -6.04
C SER A 872 -11.07 -37.77 -4.83
N ARG A 873 -11.81 -37.62 -3.72
CA ARG A 873 -11.66 -38.37 -2.47
C ARG A 873 -13.04 -38.78 -1.92
N THR A 874 -13.10 -39.84 -1.13
CA THR A 874 -14.33 -40.30 -0.45
C THR A 874 -14.51 -39.69 0.95
N THR A 875 -13.49 -39.00 1.47
CA THR A 875 -13.51 -38.24 2.72
C THR A 875 -12.75 -36.92 2.54
N TRP A 876 -13.17 -35.89 3.27
CA TRP A 876 -12.43 -34.62 3.41
C TRP A 876 -11.07 -34.80 4.07
N LEU A 877 -10.25 -33.76 4.04
CA LEU A 877 -9.02 -33.59 4.81
C LEU A 877 -9.29 -32.76 6.08
N THR A 878 -9.92 -31.59 5.94
CA THR A 878 -10.07 -30.61 7.04
C THR A 878 -11.48 -30.51 7.62
N ASP A 879 -12.46 -31.15 6.98
CA ASP A 879 -13.90 -30.89 7.15
C ASP A 879 -14.30 -29.43 6.83
N PRO A 880 -14.69 -29.14 5.57
CA PRO A 880 -15.00 -27.78 5.17
C PRO A 880 -16.27 -27.21 5.82
N LEU A 881 -17.18 -28.02 6.39
CA LEU A 881 -18.35 -27.47 7.11
C LEU A 881 -17.96 -26.99 8.50
N LEU A 882 -17.02 -27.66 9.17
CA LEU A 882 -16.48 -27.19 10.45
C LEU A 882 -15.65 -25.93 10.30
N VAL A 883 -14.76 -25.88 9.30
CA VAL A 883 -13.95 -24.69 9.01
C VAL A 883 -14.84 -23.50 8.61
N ASP A 884 -15.85 -23.71 7.77
CA ASP A 884 -16.81 -22.66 7.42
C ASP A 884 -17.68 -22.24 8.63
N GLY A 885 -18.05 -23.19 9.49
CA GLY A 885 -18.77 -22.94 10.74
C GLY A 885 -18.02 -22.03 11.72
N VAL A 886 -16.68 -22.01 11.69
CA VAL A 886 -15.88 -21.00 12.42
C VAL A 886 -16.15 -19.60 11.86
N PHE A 887 -16.17 -19.45 10.53
CA PHE A 887 -16.44 -18.18 9.87
C PHE A 887 -17.88 -17.72 10.14
N GLN A 888 -18.84 -18.65 10.13
CA GLN A 888 -20.24 -18.41 10.50
C GLN A 888 -20.39 -17.94 11.95
N LEU A 889 -19.70 -18.56 12.91
CA LEU A 889 -19.70 -18.09 14.31
C LEU A 889 -19.08 -16.69 14.43
N MET A 890 -18.03 -16.40 13.68
CA MET A 890 -17.43 -15.07 13.67
C MET A 890 -18.32 -14.01 13.01
N ILE A 891 -19.12 -14.37 11.99
CA ILE A 891 -20.22 -13.52 11.49
C ILE A 891 -21.23 -13.22 12.61
N LEU A 892 -21.71 -14.26 13.31
CA LEU A 892 -22.69 -14.09 14.40
C LEU A 892 -22.16 -13.20 15.53
N TRP A 893 -20.86 -13.28 15.82
CA TRP A 893 -20.19 -12.45 16.81
C TRP A 893 -19.98 -11.00 16.33
N THR A 894 -19.49 -10.78 15.09
CA THR A 894 -19.32 -9.41 14.57
C THR A 894 -20.66 -8.68 14.39
N GLN A 895 -21.71 -9.41 14.00
CA GLN A 895 -23.07 -8.87 13.96
C GLN A 895 -23.65 -8.57 15.35
N HIS A 896 -23.20 -9.26 16.40
CA HIS A 896 -23.62 -8.97 17.77
C HIS A 896 -22.92 -7.74 18.36
N GLN A 897 -21.61 -7.57 18.09
CA GLN A 897 -20.81 -6.50 18.70
C GLN A 897 -20.78 -5.20 17.88
N PHE A 898 -20.89 -5.29 16.55
CA PHE A 898 -20.73 -4.15 15.63
C PHE A 898 -21.92 -3.97 14.67
N GLU A 899 -22.95 -4.80 14.78
CA GLU A 899 -24.09 -4.87 13.85
C GLU A 899 -23.71 -5.11 12.38
N GLN A 900 -22.50 -5.62 12.12
CA GLN A 900 -21.95 -5.79 10.78
C GLN A 900 -21.45 -7.23 10.56
N PRO A 901 -21.73 -7.85 9.40
CA PRO A 901 -21.14 -9.13 9.06
C PRO A 901 -19.64 -9.02 8.81
N SER A 902 -19.00 -10.17 8.66
CA SER A 902 -17.57 -10.26 8.33
C SER A 902 -17.28 -11.39 7.34
N LEU A 903 -16.15 -11.28 6.63
CA LEU A 903 -15.65 -12.35 5.75
C LEU A 903 -14.20 -12.74 6.07
N PRO A 904 -13.82 -14.02 5.88
CA PRO A 904 -12.48 -14.52 6.13
C PRO A 904 -11.45 -13.93 5.15
N THR A 905 -10.29 -13.49 5.66
CA THR A 905 -9.20 -12.96 4.81
C THR A 905 -7.87 -13.67 5.00
N LYS A 906 -7.49 -14.01 6.25
CA LYS A 906 -6.27 -14.78 6.55
C LYS A 906 -6.48 -15.77 7.69
N ILE A 907 -5.76 -16.90 7.65
CA ILE A 907 -5.45 -17.74 8.81
C ILE A 907 -3.92 -17.82 8.93
N ASP A 908 -3.37 -17.42 10.08
CA ASP A 908 -1.93 -17.54 10.34
C ASP A 908 -1.51 -19.01 10.51
N ARG A 909 -2.29 -19.82 11.25
CA ARG A 909 -2.03 -21.26 11.43
C ARG A 909 -3.31 -22.07 11.71
N TYR A 910 -3.47 -23.21 11.02
CA TYR A 910 -4.44 -24.26 11.29
C TYR A 910 -3.70 -25.57 11.59
N GLU A 911 -4.09 -26.27 12.66
CA GLU A 911 -3.53 -27.56 13.06
C GLU A 911 -4.63 -28.55 13.42
N GLN A 912 -4.44 -29.82 13.07
CA GLN A 912 -5.42 -30.89 13.22
C GLN A 912 -4.75 -32.14 13.80
N TYR A 913 -5.26 -32.59 14.95
CA TYR A 913 -4.69 -33.66 15.77
C TYR A 913 -5.40 -35.02 15.57
N VAL A 914 -6.31 -35.11 14.59
CA VAL A 914 -7.06 -36.31 14.24
C VAL A 914 -7.12 -36.54 12.73
N ASP A 915 -6.98 -37.79 12.29
CA ASP A 915 -7.09 -38.17 10.86
C ASP A 915 -8.44 -37.77 10.24
N ARG A 916 -9.50 -37.68 11.05
CA ARG A 916 -10.87 -37.34 10.64
C ARG A 916 -11.62 -36.66 11.77
N MET A 917 -12.37 -35.62 11.42
CA MET A 917 -13.33 -34.99 12.31
C MET A 917 -14.49 -35.95 12.65
N PRO A 918 -15.02 -35.93 13.89
CA PRO A 918 -16.07 -36.84 14.30
C PRO A 918 -17.41 -36.45 13.66
N SER A 919 -18.17 -37.42 13.15
CA SER A 919 -19.50 -37.17 12.55
C SER A 919 -20.60 -36.81 13.56
N SER A 920 -20.25 -36.60 14.84
CA SER A 920 -21.15 -36.16 15.91
C SER A 920 -21.23 -34.64 16.06
N GLY A 921 -20.46 -33.90 15.25
CA GLY A 921 -20.17 -32.49 15.51
C GLY A 921 -19.12 -32.28 16.60
N VAL A 922 -18.76 -31.01 16.79
CA VAL A 922 -17.71 -30.51 17.71
C VAL A 922 -18.19 -29.26 18.45
N THR A 923 -17.53 -28.91 19.56
CA THR A 923 -17.70 -27.60 20.22
C THR A 923 -16.60 -26.65 19.75
N CYS A 924 -16.97 -25.55 19.12
CA CYS A 924 -16.08 -24.49 18.66
C CYS A 924 -16.02 -23.35 19.70
N ILE A 925 -14.82 -22.92 20.07
CA ILE A 925 -14.56 -21.79 20.98
C ILE A 925 -13.69 -20.76 20.26
N CYS A 926 -14.30 -19.68 19.78
CA CYS A 926 -13.60 -18.52 19.24
C CYS A 926 -13.31 -17.52 20.38
N ARG A 927 -12.04 -17.13 20.57
CA ARG A 927 -11.61 -16.09 21.52
C ARG A 927 -10.95 -14.93 20.79
N ILE A 928 -11.43 -13.72 21.02
CA ILE A 928 -10.93 -12.51 20.36
C ILE A 928 -9.55 -12.16 20.90
N THR A 929 -8.63 -11.80 20.00
CA THR A 929 -7.29 -11.33 20.36
C THR A 929 -7.07 -9.88 19.97
N LYS A 930 -7.73 -9.38 18.91
CA LYS A 930 -7.73 -7.98 18.47
C LYS A 930 -9.08 -7.64 17.84
N GLN A 931 -9.56 -6.42 18.07
CA GLN A 931 -10.76 -5.88 17.41
C GLN A 931 -10.58 -4.41 17.02
N THR A 932 -11.15 -4.04 15.89
CA THR A 932 -11.24 -2.68 15.34
C THR A 932 -12.57 -2.54 14.58
N ALA A 933 -12.95 -1.33 14.17
CA ALA A 933 -14.20 -1.10 13.44
C ALA A 933 -14.31 -1.85 12.08
N HIS A 934 -13.19 -2.30 11.50
CA HIS A 934 -13.14 -2.91 10.17
C HIS A 934 -12.38 -4.26 10.10
N GLN A 935 -11.76 -4.70 11.20
CA GLN A 935 -11.02 -5.97 11.24
C GLN A 935 -11.03 -6.57 12.65
N VAL A 936 -11.21 -7.88 12.71
CA VAL A 936 -11.20 -8.69 13.94
C VAL A 936 -10.25 -9.87 13.76
N THR A 937 -9.45 -10.15 14.80
CA THR A 937 -8.58 -11.33 14.89
C THR A 937 -8.99 -12.19 16.07
N CYS A 938 -9.12 -13.50 15.89
CA CYS A 938 -9.42 -14.46 16.95
C CYS A 938 -8.55 -15.73 16.88
N ASN A 939 -8.49 -16.47 17.98
CA ASN A 939 -7.98 -17.84 18.04
C ASN A 939 -9.17 -18.78 18.30
N VAL A 940 -9.11 -20.01 17.78
CA VAL A 940 -10.25 -20.94 17.75
C VAL A 940 -9.82 -22.34 18.16
N GLU A 941 -10.57 -22.97 19.05
CA GLU A 941 -10.41 -24.39 19.41
C GLU A 941 -11.63 -25.19 18.95
N LEU A 942 -11.42 -26.35 18.32
CA LEU A 942 -12.46 -27.33 18.01
C LEU A 942 -12.31 -28.54 18.95
N LEU A 943 -13.30 -28.75 19.82
CA LEU A 943 -13.28 -29.78 20.86
C LEU A 943 -14.29 -30.91 20.59
N ASP A 944 -13.98 -32.12 21.02
CA ASP A 944 -14.95 -33.22 21.04
C ASP A 944 -16.01 -33.09 22.16
N ASN A 945 -16.92 -34.06 22.25
CA ASN A 945 -17.97 -34.11 23.27
C ASN A 945 -17.47 -34.44 24.70
N PHE A 946 -16.16 -34.68 24.88
CA PHE A 946 -15.49 -34.91 26.16
C PHE A 946 -14.59 -33.72 26.56
N GLY A 947 -14.37 -32.77 25.65
CA GLY A 947 -13.51 -31.59 25.84
C GLY A 947 -12.09 -31.74 25.26
N SER A 948 -11.78 -32.85 24.58
CA SER A 948 -10.48 -33.10 23.94
C SER A 948 -10.30 -32.21 22.71
N LEU A 949 -9.12 -31.62 22.52
CA LEU A 949 -8.82 -30.80 21.34
C LEU A 949 -8.65 -31.67 20.08
N LEU A 950 -9.39 -31.34 19.03
CA LEU A 950 -9.36 -32.02 17.72
C LEU A 950 -8.57 -31.21 16.68
N ALA A 951 -8.72 -29.89 16.71
CA ALA A 951 -8.00 -28.96 15.87
C ALA A 951 -8.01 -27.54 16.47
N GLN A 952 -7.08 -26.70 16.03
CA GLN A 952 -6.94 -25.32 16.47
C GLN A 952 -6.67 -24.39 15.26
N ILE A 953 -7.23 -23.19 15.30
CA ILE A 953 -6.83 -22.06 14.45
C ILE A 953 -6.20 -20.99 15.34
N THR A 954 -5.00 -20.54 14.97
CA THR A 954 -4.36 -19.38 15.59
C THR A 954 -4.30 -18.26 14.56
N GLY A 955 -4.70 -17.05 14.94
CA GLY A 955 -4.74 -15.91 14.04
C GLY A 955 -5.71 -16.09 12.87
N TYR A 956 -6.97 -16.35 13.15
CA TYR A 956 -8.04 -16.14 12.16
C TYR A 956 -8.31 -14.63 12.04
N HIS A 957 -8.28 -14.09 10.83
CA HIS A 957 -8.56 -12.70 10.53
C HIS A 957 -9.79 -12.59 9.63
N CYS A 958 -10.70 -11.70 10.01
CA CYS A 958 -11.85 -11.33 9.18
C CYS A 958 -11.99 -9.80 9.10
N VAL A 959 -12.49 -9.33 7.97
CA VAL A 959 -12.84 -7.92 7.73
C VAL A 959 -14.31 -7.73 8.05
N VAL A 960 -14.64 -6.65 8.77
CA VAL A 960 -15.99 -6.26 9.19
C VAL A 960 -16.47 -5.16 8.24
N ASP A 961 -17.61 -5.39 7.59
CA ASP A 961 -18.11 -4.51 6.52
C ASP A 961 -19.65 -4.54 6.48
N ALA A 962 -20.27 -3.39 6.73
CA ALA A 962 -21.72 -3.22 6.69
C ALA A 962 -22.37 -3.60 5.35
N SER A 963 -21.67 -3.42 4.23
CA SER A 963 -22.21 -3.69 2.89
C SER A 963 -22.46 -5.19 2.64
N LEU A 964 -21.84 -6.06 3.44
CA LEU A 964 -22.12 -7.50 3.44
C LEU A 964 -23.54 -7.83 3.91
N ARG A 965 -24.21 -6.96 4.69
CA ARG A 965 -25.52 -7.25 5.29
C ARG A 965 -26.60 -7.46 4.22
N ASP A 966 -26.57 -6.63 3.19
CA ASP A 966 -27.48 -6.75 2.03
C ASP A 966 -27.06 -7.89 1.10
N ALA A 967 -25.76 -8.13 0.95
CA ALA A 967 -25.25 -9.28 0.20
C ALA A 967 -25.66 -10.62 0.85
N PHE A 968 -25.87 -10.65 2.17
CA PHE A 968 -26.32 -11.83 2.91
C PHE A 968 -27.84 -12.02 2.89
N LEU A 969 -28.62 -10.99 2.55
CA LEU A 969 -30.08 -11.08 2.35
C LEU A 969 -30.42 -11.73 1.01
N ASP A 970 -29.68 -11.42 -0.05
CA ASP A 970 -29.85 -12.00 -1.39
C ASP A 970 -29.02 -13.29 -1.55
N ASN A 971 -29.46 -14.33 -0.83
CA ASN A 971 -28.80 -15.63 -0.75
C ASN A 971 -29.37 -16.72 -1.67
N GLN A 972 -30.02 -16.34 -2.79
CA GLN A 972 -30.57 -17.30 -3.75
C GLN A 972 -30.20 -16.97 -5.20
N LEU A 973 -29.84 -17.99 -5.98
CA LEU A 973 -29.36 -17.82 -7.35
C LEU A 973 -30.46 -17.34 -8.30
N GLY A 974 -30.25 -16.16 -8.89
CA GLY A 974 -30.97 -15.70 -10.08
C GLY A 974 -32.43 -15.29 -9.87
N GLN A 975 -32.92 -15.20 -8.63
CA GLN A 975 -34.22 -14.59 -8.33
C GLN A 975 -34.03 -13.19 -7.77
N LYS A 976 -34.45 -12.17 -8.54
CA LYS A 976 -34.92 -10.93 -7.90
C LYS A 976 -36.16 -11.28 -7.09
N VAL A 977 -36.02 -11.32 -5.77
CA VAL A 977 -37.17 -11.40 -4.86
C VAL A 977 -38.07 -10.19 -5.14
N GLN A 978 -39.32 -10.43 -5.51
CA GLN A 978 -40.35 -9.40 -5.45
C GLN A 978 -40.72 -9.21 -3.97
N ALA A 979 -40.69 -7.95 -3.51
CA ALA A 979 -41.08 -7.55 -2.16
C ALA A 979 -42.57 -7.81 -1.87
#